data_AF-A0A537LKP0-F1
#
_entry.id   AF-A0A537LKP0-F1
#
_cell.length_a   1.000
_cell.length_b   1.000
_cell.length_c   1.000
_cell.angle_alpha   90.00
_cell.angle_beta   90.00
_cell.angle_gamma   90.00
#
_symmetry.space_group_name_H-M   'P 1'
#
loop_
_entity.id
_entity.type
_entity.pdbx_description
1 polymer ?
#
loop_
_entity_poly.entity_id
_entity_poly.type
_entity_poly.pdbx_seq_one_letter_code
_entity_poly.pdbx_strand_id
1 'polypeptide(L)'
;MRVVAIVVLIAAAAAELPAWAQPPGPVDIRGHWAEDRIQFLFRRNIVDLFPDQTFHPDEQITRGEFIKWLVLSSGLPLRPGRDVTFGDVPPAHPLFPFIDAAAAFGLLPRTPNFLPSEPMRRADAVVLAVKALGYASEASGLQSWPLPYDDTALLPDLTRGAIAIVLVADPPLLQEPLALSFRPSGPMTRAEASSLLGLGLLAAEQGLRLRYTVPVTRGADLRIEKRGVLHTLPVWRVQIGAFVSEENADRLADSIRARGLPAFIDFQDGYYKIRVGSFGTVVEAMLAKEQLAADGFPTWVIQTVPDFDALPGPFRTAALIVDPRAGLRIRPASGDGQRMRRMRTSEIARRTGALAATNGGFFGTSGDPLGCLMVAGEIFSEPDPQRSCAGFTDDGVILFDRVHFEASVTTPAGNVSIDGVNRDRRADELLLYQPSFDQSTHTNAFGAEAVISGGVVTAVIDLRGNAVIPRDGFVLSGHGRSRQWILQMLQPGTPVSVTLRFAPESGDARWEHVVHAVGGGPRLLIKGQIAGSEGLPATLVEHRHPRTAIGVLGDGRIMLLVVDGRQPPHSLGMTIAELAMELQRLGAVEAMNLDGGGSSTMVVAGRIVNMPSDEAGERPVASALVVLPPQSGGDRYPSARNLRASSGVSISRARSGGISTVATCVGYVAMT
;
A
#
# COMPACT_ATOMS: atom_id res chain seq x y z
N MET A 1 28.70 -4.51 19.48
CA MET A 1 28.02 -3.37 20.14
C MET A 1 26.90 -3.96 20.97
N ARG A 2 26.95 -3.83 22.30
CA ARG A 2 25.98 -4.49 23.19
C ARG A 2 24.58 -3.94 22.89
N VAL A 3 23.68 -4.83 22.49
CA VAL A 3 22.25 -4.58 22.36
C VAL A 3 21.75 -4.23 23.76
N VAL A 4 21.66 -2.94 24.05
CA VAL A 4 20.77 -2.47 25.10
C VAL A 4 19.40 -2.55 24.44
N ALA A 5 18.75 -3.70 24.61
CA ALA A 5 17.30 -3.70 24.63
C ALA A 5 16.94 -2.62 25.64
N ILE A 6 16.43 -1.48 25.17
CA ILE A 6 15.62 -0.62 26.04
C ILE A 6 14.38 -1.47 26.26
N VAL A 7 14.51 -2.38 27.24
CA VAL A 7 13.40 -2.90 28.00
C VAL A 7 12.59 -1.66 28.32
N VAL A 8 11.39 -1.61 27.73
CA VAL A 8 10.28 -0.83 28.26
C VAL A 8 10.41 -0.89 29.77
N LEU A 9 10.83 0.21 30.39
CA LEU A 9 10.83 0.38 31.85
C LEU A 9 9.39 0.59 32.34
N ILE A 10 8.46 -0.20 31.77
CA ILE A 10 7.11 -0.51 32.23
C ILE A 10 6.96 -2.05 32.32
N ALA A 11 7.99 -2.82 31.94
CA ALA A 11 8.14 -4.25 32.23
C ALA A 11 9.35 -4.52 33.15
N ALA A 12 9.72 -3.56 34.02
CA ALA A 12 10.23 -4.00 35.32
C ALA A 12 9.04 -4.67 35.99
N ALA A 13 9.12 -5.99 36.16
CA ALA A 13 8.17 -6.78 36.90
C ALA A 13 7.85 -6.12 38.25
N ALA A 14 6.79 -5.33 38.30
CA ALA A 14 5.99 -5.27 39.49
C ALA A 14 5.28 -6.62 39.49
N ALA A 15 5.87 -7.63 40.15
CA ALA A 15 5.02 -8.54 40.89
C ALA A 15 4.05 -7.62 41.64
N GLU A 16 2.76 -7.64 41.28
CA GLU A 16 1.77 -6.83 41.97
C GLU A 16 2.01 -7.06 43.46
N LEU A 17 2.43 -6.02 44.19
CA LEU A 17 2.51 -6.13 45.63
C LEU A 17 1.15 -6.66 46.08
N PRO A 18 1.11 -7.68 46.94
CA PRO A 18 -0.17 -8.23 47.40
C PRO A 18 -1.03 -7.09 47.94
N ALA A 19 -2.36 -7.19 47.82
CA ALA A 19 -3.27 -6.07 48.08
C ALA A 19 -3.05 -5.32 49.41
N TRP A 20 -2.45 -5.99 50.41
CA TRP A 20 -2.09 -5.42 51.72
C TRP A 20 -0.80 -4.58 51.74
N ALA A 21 0.04 -4.65 50.71
CA ALA A 21 1.32 -3.94 50.57
C ALA A 21 1.28 -2.81 49.52
N GLN A 22 0.15 -2.62 48.83
CA GLN A 22 -0.05 -1.50 47.91
C GLN A 22 -0.31 -0.21 48.71
N PRO A 23 0.30 0.93 48.36
CA PRO A 23 -0.02 2.20 49.00
C PRO A 23 -1.52 2.51 48.76
N PRO A 24 -2.26 2.95 49.80
CA PRO A 24 -3.66 3.34 49.61
C PRO A 24 -3.71 4.47 48.58
N GLY A 25 -4.59 4.33 47.58
CA GLY A 25 -4.83 5.38 46.59
C GLY A 25 -5.40 6.65 47.24
N PRO A 26 -5.46 7.76 46.49
CA PRO A 26 -5.98 9.03 47.00
C PRO A 26 -7.39 8.87 47.58
N VAL A 27 -7.65 9.52 48.70
CA VAL A 27 -8.88 9.28 49.48
C VAL A 27 -10.11 9.97 48.89
N ASP A 28 -9.91 11.05 48.14
CA ASP A 28 -10.92 11.95 47.58
C ASP A 28 -11.52 11.47 46.24
N ILE A 29 -11.03 10.35 45.69
CA ILE A 29 -11.54 9.80 44.43
C ILE A 29 -12.58 8.69 44.63
N ARG A 30 -12.87 8.28 45.87
CA ARG A 30 -13.81 7.19 46.14
C ARG A 30 -15.22 7.53 45.66
N GLY A 31 -15.79 6.69 44.82
CA GLY A 31 -17.11 6.90 44.19
C GLY A 31 -17.09 7.90 43.03
N HIS A 32 -15.93 8.45 42.67
CA HIS A 32 -15.78 9.32 41.51
C HIS A 32 -15.79 8.49 40.23
N TRP A 33 -16.40 8.99 39.15
CA TRP A 33 -16.55 8.23 37.89
C TRP A 33 -15.20 7.84 37.25
N ALA A 34 -14.15 8.61 37.54
CA ALA A 34 -12.78 8.36 37.07
C ALA A 34 -11.90 7.57 38.07
N GLU A 35 -12.45 7.09 39.20
CA GLU A 35 -11.70 6.50 40.33
C GLU A 35 -10.65 5.50 39.88
N ASP A 36 -11.07 4.39 39.28
CA ASP A 36 -10.15 3.32 38.89
C ASP A 36 -9.12 3.77 37.84
N ARG A 37 -9.44 4.75 36.98
CA ARG A 37 -8.53 5.31 35.96
C ARG A 37 -7.43 6.13 36.62
N ILE A 38 -7.80 6.92 37.62
CA ILE A 38 -6.85 7.65 38.47
C ILE A 38 -5.99 6.65 39.25
N GLN A 39 -6.58 5.63 39.87
CA GLN A 39 -5.83 4.58 40.58
C GLN A 39 -4.86 3.84 39.66
N PHE A 40 -5.29 3.50 38.44
CA PHE A 40 -4.47 2.82 37.44
C PHE A 40 -3.20 3.60 37.08
N LEU A 41 -3.34 4.90 36.83
CA LEU A 41 -2.22 5.78 36.51
C LEU A 41 -1.34 6.07 37.74
N PHE A 42 -1.95 6.20 38.94
CA PHE A 42 -1.22 6.43 40.19
C PHE A 42 -0.30 5.25 40.51
N ARG A 43 -0.79 4.01 40.41
CA ARG A 43 0.01 2.80 40.63
C ARG A 43 1.17 2.65 39.64
N ARG A 44 1.11 3.34 38.51
CA ARG A 44 2.17 3.38 37.48
C ARG A 44 3.08 4.61 37.61
N ASN A 45 2.92 5.41 38.66
CA ASN A 45 3.67 6.66 38.89
C ASN A 45 3.53 7.67 37.73
N ILE A 46 2.37 7.69 37.07
CA ILE A 46 2.10 8.64 35.97
C ILE A 46 1.49 9.94 36.51
N VAL A 47 0.56 9.83 37.46
CA VAL A 47 -0.09 10.98 38.09
C VAL A 47 0.45 11.23 39.49
N ASP A 48 0.52 12.52 39.87
CA ASP A 48 0.97 12.94 41.20
C ASP A 48 -0.22 13.28 42.11
N LEU A 49 -0.02 13.05 43.41
CA LEU A 49 -0.90 13.52 44.48
C LEU A 49 -0.41 14.87 45.03
N PHE A 50 -1.34 15.60 45.64
CA PHE A 50 -1.01 16.79 46.42
C PHE A 50 -0.33 16.39 47.75
N PRO A 51 0.35 17.34 48.44
CA PRO A 51 1.04 17.05 49.71
C PRO A 51 0.15 16.45 50.80
N ASP A 52 -1.15 16.70 50.73
CA ASP A 52 -2.19 16.17 51.63
C ASP A 52 -2.69 14.76 51.26
N GLN A 53 -2.06 14.11 50.28
CA GLN A 53 -2.42 12.78 49.76
C GLN A 53 -3.76 12.71 49.00
N THR A 54 -4.25 13.84 48.50
CA THR A 54 -5.45 13.91 47.65
C THR A 54 -5.10 14.09 46.17
N PHE A 55 -6.08 13.87 45.28
CA PHE A 55 -5.90 13.98 43.83
C PHE A 55 -6.59 15.21 43.21
N HIS A 56 -7.65 15.72 43.82
CA HIS A 56 -8.53 16.79 43.30
C HIS A 56 -9.05 16.52 41.88
N PRO A 57 -9.94 15.53 41.68
CA PRO A 57 -10.36 15.08 40.35
C PRO A 57 -11.06 16.14 39.49
N ASP A 58 -11.82 17.05 40.11
CA ASP A 58 -12.59 18.08 39.42
C ASP A 58 -11.81 19.38 39.17
N GLU A 59 -10.59 19.49 39.68
CA GLU A 59 -9.73 20.64 39.41
C GLU A 59 -9.18 20.59 37.97
N GLN A 60 -8.91 21.78 37.43
CA GLN A 60 -8.34 21.92 36.08
C GLN A 60 -6.89 21.44 36.06
N ILE A 61 -6.51 20.71 35.03
CA ILE A 61 -5.10 20.34 34.81
C ILE A 61 -4.41 21.43 33.99
N THR A 62 -3.17 21.78 34.36
CA THR A 62 -2.36 22.69 33.57
C THR A 62 -1.80 22.01 32.32
N ARG A 63 -1.40 22.79 31.32
CA ARG A 63 -0.75 22.28 30.11
C ARG A 63 0.52 21.48 30.44
N GLY A 64 1.33 21.99 31.36
CA GLY A 64 2.58 21.34 31.75
C GLY A 64 2.36 19.98 32.43
N GLU A 65 1.41 19.90 33.36
CA GLU A 65 1.08 18.65 34.06
C GLU A 65 0.53 17.60 33.09
N PHE A 66 -0.37 18.00 32.18
CA PHE A 66 -0.88 17.08 31.16
C PHE A 66 0.25 16.52 30.27
N ILE A 67 1.22 17.35 29.86
CA ILE A 67 2.36 16.88 29.07
C ILE A 67 3.25 15.93 29.87
N LYS A 68 3.46 16.18 31.16
CA LYS A 68 4.15 15.21 32.03
C LYS A 68 3.44 13.86 32.00
N TRP A 69 2.13 13.83 32.20
CA TRP A 69 1.35 12.59 32.21
C TRP A 69 1.40 11.88 30.86
N LEU A 70 1.26 12.63 29.75
CA LEU A 70 1.32 12.11 28.38
C LEU A 70 2.68 11.48 28.07
N VAL A 71 3.78 12.13 28.47
CA VAL A 71 5.15 11.64 28.27
C VAL A 71 5.38 10.34 29.02
N LEU A 72 4.96 10.29 30.28
CA LEU A 72 5.07 9.10 31.13
C LEU A 72 4.20 7.95 30.61
N SER A 73 2.93 8.22 30.25
CA SER A 73 2.03 7.21 29.71
C SER A 73 2.47 6.68 28.34
N SER A 74 3.17 7.50 27.55
CA SER A 74 3.72 7.10 26.25
C SER A 74 5.09 6.41 26.33
N GLY A 75 5.68 6.34 27.53
CA GLY A 75 7.01 5.74 27.74
C GLY A 75 8.15 6.49 27.02
N LEU A 76 7.99 7.79 26.77
CA LEU A 76 9.02 8.57 26.09
C LEU A 76 10.22 8.81 27.03
N PRO A 77 11.46 8.68 26.52
CA PRO A 77 12.64 8.81 27.35
C PRO A 77 12.91 10.28 27.64
N LEU A 78 13.23 10.58 28.90
CA LEU A 78 13.69 11.89 29.30
C LEU A 78 15.12 12.10 28.78
N ARG A 79 15.43 13.32 28.36
CA ARG A 79 16.71 13.67 27.73
C ARG A 79 17.61 14.42 28.72
N PRO A 80 18.91 14.08 28.81
CA PRO A 80 19.87 14.87 29.56
C PRO A 80 20.34 16.06 28.69
N GLY A 81 19.92 17.29 28.97
CA GLY A 81 20.36 18.43 28.15
C GLY A 81 19.71 19.76 28.48
N ARG A 82 20.43 20.87 28.22
CA ARG A 82 20.26 22.21 28.82
C ARG A 82 19.76 23.29 27.85
N ASP A 83 19.53 22.96 26.58
CA ASP A 83 19.10 23.95 25.60
C ASP A 83 17.62 24.24 25.79
N VAL A 84 17.29 25.54 25.82
CA VAL A 84 15.93 26.02 26.07
C VAL A 84 15.05 25.67 24.87
N THR A 85 14.09 24.75 25.09
CA THR A 85 13.09 24.38 24.07
C THR A 85 12.04 25.46 23.88
N PHE A 86 11.61 26.07 24.98
CA PHE A 86 10.62 27.15 25.05
C PHE A 86 11.10 28.21 26.03
N GLY A 87 10.98 29.49 25.66
CA GLY A 87 11.55 30.61 26.42
C GLY A 87 11.03 30.74 27.84
N ASP A 88 9.80 30.28 28.09
CA ASP A 88 9.11 30.30 29.37
C ASP A 88 9.22 28.99 30.18
N VAL A 89 10.00 28.02 29.70
CA VAL A 89 10.28 26.77 30.41
C VAL A 89 11.80 26.58 30.49
N PRO A 90 12.49 27.24 31.45
CA PRO A 90 13.94 27.09 31.61
C PRO A 90 14.32 25.68 32.11
N PRO A 91 15.58 25.23 31.93
CA PRO A 91 16.04 23.91 32.38
C PRO A 91 15.84 23.62 33.88
N ALA A 92 15.75 24.66 34.71
CA ALA A 92 15.48 24.53 36.15
C ALA A 92 13.98 24.33 36.48
N HIS A 93 13.08 24.54 35.52
CA HIS A 93 11.64 24.37 35.72
C HIS A 93 11.32 22.88 35.95
N PRO A 94 10.51 22.50 36.97
CA PRO A 94 10.25 21.10 37.31
C PRO A 94 9.68 20.24 36.16
N LEU A 95 8.87 20.87 35.29
CA LEU A 95 8.25 20.21 34.14
C LEU A 95 9.13 20.23 32.87
N PHE A 96 10.30 20.88 32.90
CA PHE A 96 11.19 20.99 31.75
C PHE A 96 11.53 19.64 31.10
N PRO A 97 11.94 18.58 31.84
CA PRO A 97 12.36 17.33 31.22
C PRO A 97 11.25 16.67 30.38
N PHE A 98 9.99 16.81 30.81
CA PHE A 98 8.84 16.23 30.13
C PHE A 98 8.45 17.07 28.90
N ILE A 99 8.42 18.40 29.06
CA ILE A 99 8.07 19.31 27.96
C ILE A 99 9.12 19.24 26.86
N ASP A 100 10.41 19.19 27.21
CA ASP A 100 11.50 18.97 26.24
C ASP A 100 11.35 17.63 25.53
N ALA A 101 11.12 16.54 26.27
CA ALA A 101 10.91 15.22 25.66
C ALA A 101 9.74 15.25 24.66
N ALA A 102 8.56 15.77 25.05
CA ALA A 102 7.42 15.84 24.16
C ALA A 102 7.69 16.65 22.86
N ALA A 103 8.43 17.75 22.96
CA ALA A 103 8.85 18.53 21.79
C ALA A 103 9.89 17.79 20.93
N ALA A 104 10.88 17.18 21.57
CA ALA A 104 11.96 16.45 20.90
C ALA A 104 11.46 15.23 20.12
N PHE A 105 10.42 14.57 20.63
CA PHE A 105 9.73 13.46 19.97
C PHE A 105 8.61 13.92 19.01
N GLY A 106 8.47 15.23 18.81
CA GLY A 106 7.58 15.81 17.81
C GLY A 106 6.10 15.83 18.19
N LEU A 107 5.73 15.62 19.46
CA LEU A 107 4.35 15.76 19.92
C LEU A 107 3.92 17.22 19.97
N LEU A 108 4.81 18.11 20.45
CA LEU A 108 4.55 19.54 20.56
C LEU A 108 5.01 20.32 19.32
N PRO A 109 4.27 21.36 18.90
CA PRO A 109 4.75 22.29 17.88
C PRO A 109 5.91 23.14 18.42
N ARG A 110 6.76 23.66 17.53
CA ARG A 110 7.79 24.64 17.89
C ARG A 110 7.19 26.04 17.91
N THR A 111 7.01 26.59 19.11
CA THR A 111 6.58 27.96 19.37
C THR A 111 7.60 28.65 20.28
N PRO A 112 7.64 29.99 20.33
CA PRO A 112 8.56 30.69 21.24
C PRO A 112 8.32 30.35 22.73
N ASN A 113 7.06 30.22 23.13
CA ASN A 113 6.62 29.93 24.49
C ASN A 113 5.63 28.76 24.51
N PHE A 114 5.59 28.00 25.60
CA PHE A 114 4.73 26.84 25.80
C PHE A 114 3.50 27.13 26.68
N LEU A 115 3.63 28.07 27.62
CA LEU A 115 2.67 28.48 28.64
C LEU A 115 2.29 27.31 29.57
N PRO A 116 3.22 26.81 30.40
CA PRO A 116 3.00 25.57 31.17
C PRO A 116 1.90 25.67 32.23
N SER A 117 1.66 26.86 32.79
CA SER A 117 0.68 27.09 33.87
C SER A 117 -0.74 27.35 33.38
N GLU A 118 -0.94 27.57 32.08
CA GLU A 118 -2.28 27.78 31.52
C GLU A 118 -3.09 26.48 31.55
N PRO A 119 -4.42 26.53 31.69
CA PRO A 119 -5.28 25.34 31.65
C PRO A 119 -5.13 24.57 30.33
N MET A 120 -5.11 23.24 30.40
CA MET A 120 -5.13 22.40 29.22
C MET A 120 -6.51 22.44 28.57
N ARG A 121 -6.57 22.80 27.27
CA ARG A 121 -7.81 22.75 26.50
C ARG A 121 -8.15 21.32 26.15
N ARG A 122 -9.43 20.98 26.27
CA ARG A 122 -9.93 19.62 26.08
C ARG A 122 -9.69 19.08 24.66
N ALA A 123 -9.89 19.91 23.63
CA ALA A 123 -9.62 19.53 22.25
C ALA A 123 -8.12 19.28 21.97
N ASP A 124 -7.24 20.11 22.54
CA ASP A 124 -5.78 19.99 22.35
C ASP A 124 -5.26 18.71 23.01
N ALA A 125 -5.76 18.38 24.21
CA ALA A 125 -5.44 17.14 24.91
C ALA A 125 -5.78 15.89 24.07
N VAL A 126 -6.98 15.86 23.46
CA VAL A 126 -7.41 14.75 22.60
C VAL A 126 -6.54 14.61 21.37
N VAL A 127 -6.20 15.73 20.70
CA VAL A 127 -5.30 15.71 19.53
C VAL A 127 -3.93 15.16 19.90
N LEU A 128 -3.37 15.59 21.04
CA LEU A 128 -2.06 15.13 21.51
C LEU A 128 -2.07 13.64 21.87
N ALA A 129 -3.11 13.15 22.54
CA ALA A 129 -3.25 11.72 22.88
C ALA A 129 -3.35 10.85 21.62
N VAL A 130 -4.19 11.24 20.64
CA VAL A 130 -4.33 10.53 19.35
C VAL A 130 -3.02 10.52 18.57
N LYS A 131 -2.27 11.63 18.60
CA LYS A 131 -0.96 11.74 17.97
C LYS A 131 0.07 10.83 18.64
N ALA A 132 0.10 10.78 19.96
CA ALA A 132 1.01 9.92 20.73
C ALA A 132 0.77 8.43 20.45
N LEU A 133 -0.48 8.02 20.24
CA LEU A 133 -0.84 6.66 19.85
C LEU A 133 -0.49 6.33 18.39
N GLY A 134 -0.12 7.32 17.58
CA GLY A 134 0.21 7.15 16.16
C GLY A 134 -1.00 7.21 15.21
N TYR A 135 -2.16 7.69 15.64
CA TYR A 135 -3.43 7.66 14.89
C TYR A 135 -3.78 8.98 14.18
N ALA A 136 -2.79 9.87 13.98
CA ALA A 136 -3.03 11.18 13.34
C ALA A 136 -3.49 11.08 11.87
N SER A 137 -3.04 10.05 11.14
CA SER A 137 -3.47 9.79 9.76
C SER A 137 -4.95 9.38 9.71
N GLU A 138 -5.35 8.46 10.59
CA GLU A 138 -6.74 8.04 10.76
C GLU A 138 -7.64 9.21 11.15
N ALA A 139 -7.15 10.12 12.00
CA ALA A 139 -7.89 11.31 12.42
C ALA A 139 -8.26 12.14 11.18
N SER A 140 -7.29 12.40 10.31
CA SER A 140 -7.51 13.14 9.06
C SER A 140 -8.56 12.44 8.17
N GLY A 141 -8.59 11.11 8.16
CA GLY A 141 -9.60 10.33 7.43
C GLY A 141 -11.01 10.40 8.01
N LEU A 142 -11.16 10.74 9.29
CA LEU A 142 -12.43 10.81 10.02
C LEU A 142 -12.92 12.26 10.27
N GLN A 143 -12.33 13.26 9.62
CA GLN A 143 -12.71 14.67 9.78
C GLN A 143 -14.22 14.94 9.58
N SER A 144 -14.87 14.19 8.70
CA SER A 144 -16.30 14.30 8.39
C SER A 144 -17.18 13.29 9.14
N TRP A 145 -16.62 12.53 10.07
CA TRP A 145 -17.40 11.58 10.87
C TRP A 145 -18.45 12.32 11.72
N PRO A 146 -19.69 11.79 11.83
CA PRO A 146 -20.72 12.40 12.67
C PRO A 146 -20.33 12.29 14.15
N LEU A 147 -20.31 13.43 14.83
CA LEU A 147 -20.01 13.52 16.26
C LEU A 147 -21.29 13.79 17.05
N PRO A 148 -21.42 13.27 18.29
CA PRO A 148 -22.62 13.42 19.11
C PRO A 148 -22.72 14.79 19.82
N TYR A 149 -21.84 15.75 19.49
CA TYR A 149 -21.69 17.00 20.21
C TYR A 149 -21.98 18.22 19.32
N ASP A 150 -22.87 19.09 19.77
CA ASP A 150 -23.33 20.26 19.00
C ASP A 150 -22.21 21.28 18.75
N ASP A 151 -21.24 21.38 19.67
CA ASP A 151 -20.15 22.36 19.66
C ASP A 151 -18.90 21.92 18.88
N THR A 152 -19.00 20.85 18.08
CA THR A 152 -17.86 20.31 17.31
C THR A 152 -17.90 20.64 15.82
N ALA A 153 -19.00 21.21 15.33
CA ALA A 153 -19.23 21.42 13.90
C ALA A 153 -18.18 22.32 13.23
N LEU A 154 -17.69 23.35 13.94
CA LEU A 154 -16.75 24.36 13.44
C LEU A 154 -15.28 24.11 13.83
N LEU A 155 -14.97 22.94 14.41
CA LEU A 155 -13.60 22.60 14.79
C LEU A 155 -12.73 22.27 13.56
N PRO A 156 -11.40 22.47 13.64
CA PRO A 156 -10.47 22.04 12.59
C PRO A 156 -10.61 20.55 12.26
N ASP A 157 -10.38 20.19 11.00
CA ASP A 157 -10.54 18.82 10.48
C ASP A 157 -9.82 17.77 11.32
N LEU A 158 -8.54 18.01 11.66
CA LEU A 158 -7.75 17.09 12.49
C LEU A 158 -8.35 16.92 13.90
N THR A 159 -8.86 18.01 14.49
CA THR A 159 -9.49 17.98 15.82
C THR A 159 -10.78 17.18 15.80
N ARG A 160 -11.64 17.39 14.80
CA ARG A 160 -12.87 16.60 14.61
C ARG A 160 -12.56 15.12 14.46
N GLY A 161 -11.56 14.80 13.64
CA GLY A 161 -11.07 13.46 13.43
C GLY A 161 -10.51 12.80 14.69
N ALA A 162 -9.76 13.54 15.51
CA ALA A 162 -9.23 13.04 16.76
C ALA A 162 -10.35 12.74 17.78
N ILE A 163 -11.38 13.60 17.83
CA ILE A 163 -12.58 13.34 18.64
C ILE A 163 -13.30 12.07 18.15
N ALA A 164 -13.44 11.90 16.83
CA ALA A 164 -14.02 10.68 16.26
C ALA A 164 -13.24 9.42 16.68
N ILE A 165 -11.90 9.46 16.65
CA ILE A 165 -11.08 8.32 17.08
C ILE A 165 -11.35 7.95 18.53
N VAL A 166 -11.30 8.91 19.46
CA VAL A 166 -11.42 8.57 20.89
C VAL A 166 -12.80 8.00 21.24
N LEU A 167 -13.82 8.26 20.41
CA LEU A 167 -15.18 7.72 20.55
C LEU A 167 -15.36 6.36 19.86
N VAL A 168 -14.76 6.16 18.68
CA VAL A 168 -15.04 5.01 17.80
C VAL A 168 -13.98 3.90 17.92
N ALA A 169 -12.82 4.21 18.50
CA ALA A 169 -11.82 3.22 18.87
C ALA A 169 -12.42 2.08 19.71
N ASP A 170 -11.83 0.90 19.57
CA ASP A 170 -12.14 -0.28 20.37
C ASP A 170 -10.88 -0.73 21.12
N PRO A 171 -10.85 -0.60 22.47
CA PRO A 171 -11.88 0.03 23.31
C PRO A 171 -11.93 1.57 23.14
N PRO A 172 -13.06 2.24 23.48
CA PRO A 172 -13.16 3.70 23.43
C PRO A 172 -12.17 4.36 24.39
N LEU A 173 -11.54 5.44 23.93
CA LEU A 173 -10.51 6.17 24.68
C LEU A 173 -11.07 7.33 25.51
N LEU A 174 -12.36 7.62 25.35
CA LEU A 174 -13.07 8.62 26.12
C LEU A 174 -14.32 7.97 26.73
N GLN A 175 -14.32 7.82 28.06
CA GLN A 175 -15.47 7.34 28.83
C GLN A 175 -15.69 8.29 29.99
N GLU A 176 -16.77 9.06 29.89
CA GLU A 176 -17.12 10.14 30.81
C GLU A 176 -18.65 10.17 30.98
N PRO A 177 -19.19 10.85 32.02
CA PRO A 177 -20.62 11.08 32.14
C PRO A 177 -21.22 11.71 30.88
N LEU A 178 -22.42 11.28 30.49
CA LEU A 178 -23.09 11.75 29.29
C LEU A 178 -23.29 13.27 29.31
N ALA A 179 -22.84 13.94 28.24
CA ALA A 179 -23.00 15.37 28.03
C ALA A 179 -23.30 15.66 26.55
N LEU A 180 -24.12 16.71 26.30
CA LEU A 180 -24.48 17.15 24.94
C LEU A 180 -23.41 18.08 24.31
N SER A 181 -22.44 18.54 25.08
CA SER A 181 -21.35 19.42 24.65
C SER A 181 -20.00 18.79 24.97
N PHE A 182 -19.08 18.86 24.02
CA PHE A 182 -17.71 18.39 24.19
C PHE A 182 -16.82 19.39 24.96
N ARG A 183 -17.17 20.68 24.95
CA ARG A 183 -16.41 21.80 25.52
C ARG A 183 -14.98 21.90 24.95
N PRO A 184 -14.80 22.03 23.62
CA PRO A 184 -13.49 21.94 22.97
C PRO A 184 -12.49 23.00 23.45
N SER A 185 -12.96 24.24 23.67
CA SER A 185 -12.15 25.35 24.19
C SER A 185 -12.11 25.43 25.72
N GLY A 186 -12.90 24.59 26.40
CA GLY A 186 -12.97 24.57 27.86
C GLY A 186 -11.74 23.93 28.49
N PRO A 187 -11.43 24.29 29.74
CA PRO A 187 -10.36 23.64 30.49
C PRO A 187 -10.74 22.18 30.78
N MET A 188 -9.76 21.29 30.66
CA MET A 188 -9.85 19.88 31.00
C MET A 188 -9.62 19.67 32.50
N THR A 189 -10.39 18.79 33.13
CA THR A 189 -10.15 18.42 34.53
C THR A 189 -9.09 17.33 34.66
N ARG A 190 -8.53 17.17 35.86
CA ARG A 190 -7.58 16.10 36.19
C ARG A 190 -8.20 14.71 36.02
N ALA A 191 -9.48 14.54 36.33
CA ALA A 191 -10.23 13.30 36.09
C ALA A 191 -10.38 13.00 34.59
N GLU A 192 -10.74 14.00 33.78
CA GLU A 192 -10.85 13.83 32.33
C GLU A 192 -9.51 13.45 31.72
N ALA A 193 -8.43 14.12 32.10
CA ALA A 193 -7.08 13.80 31.64
C ALA A 193 -6.67 12.38 32.03
N SER A 194 -7.01 11.95 33.25
CA SER A 194 -6.76 10.59 33.73
C SER A 194 -7.56 9.54 32.97
N SER A 195 -8.82 9.85 32.61
CA SER A 195 -9.64 8.96 31.78
C SER A 195 -9.03 8.80 30.40
N LEU A 196 -8.73 9.90 29.71
CA LEU A 196 -8.17 9.88 28.35
C LEU A 196 -6.83 9.14 28.28
N LEU A 197 -5.87 9.49 29.15
CA LEU A 197 -4.55 8.88 29.12
C LEU A 197 -4.55 7.46 29.69
N GLY A 198 -5.36 7.19 30.72
CA GLY A 198 -5.51 5.86 31.31
C GLY A 198 -6.14 4.86 30.34
N LEU A 199 -7.22 5.25 29.66
CA LEU A 199 -7.85 4.42 28.62
C LEU A 199 -6.95 4.28 27.39
N GLY A 200 -6.23 5.34 27.00
CA GLY A 200 -5.24 5.27 25.92
C GLY A 200 -4.14 4.25 26.20
N LEU A 201 -3.57 4.25 27.42
CA LEU A 201 -2.55 3.29 27.84
C LEU A 201 -3.12 1.86 27.93
N LEU A 202 -4.30 1.68 28.52
CA LEU A 202 -4.97 0.38 28.57
C LEU A 202 -5.25 -0.18 27.17
N ALA A 203 -5.77 0.65 26.27
CA ALA A 203 -6.02 0.25 24.89
C ALA A 203 -4.72 -0.11 24.16
N ALA A 204 -3.64 0.65 24.38
CA ALA A 204 -2.32 0.31 23.85
C ALA A 204 -1.85 -1.06 24.36
N GLU A 205 -1.97 -1.35 25.66
CA GLU A 205 -1.59 -2.64 26.26
C GLU A 205 -2.46 -3.82 25.77
N GLN A 206 -3.75 -3.58 25.49
CA GLN A 206 -4.73 -4.63 25.13
C GLN A 206 -4.92 -4.83 23.62
N GLY A 207 -4.31 -3.99 22.80
CA GLY A 207 -4.44 -4.01 21.35
C GLY A 207 -5.57 -3.10 20.84
N LEU A 208 -5.29 -1.80 20.79
CA LEU A 208 -6.17 -0.78 20.25
C LEU A 208 -6.55 -1.09 18.80
N ARG A 209 -7.84 -0.96 18.47
CA ARG A 209 -8.35 -1.12 17.12
C ARG A 209 -9.20 0.06 16.71
N LEU A 210 -9.10 0.45 15.45
CA LEU A 210 -10.03 1.36 14.81
C LEU A 210 -10.56 0.68 13.55
N ARG A 211 -11.88 0.57 13.42
CA ARG A 211 -12.52 0.01 12.23
C ARG A 211 -13.74 0.83 11.83
N TYR A 212 -13.80 1.24 10.57
CA TYR A 212 -14.96 1.93 10.03
C TYR A 212 -15.17 1.59 8.55
N THR A 213 -16.39 1.79 8.08
CA THR A 213 -16.79 1.53 6.69
C THR A 213 -17.36 2.81 6.08
N VAL A 214 -16.89 3.14 4.88
CA VAL A 214 -17.34 4.28 4.09
C VAL A 214 -18.02 3.74 2.83
N PRO A 215 -19.34 3.94 2.66
CA PRO A 215 -20.03 3.59 1.42
C PRO A 215 -19.45 4.39 0.25
N VAL A 216 -19.13 3.71 -0.86
CA VAL A 216 -18.59 4.37 -2.07
C VAL A 216 -19.70 4.53 -3.09
N THR A 217 -20.41 3.45 -3.40
CA THR A 217 -21.59 3.43 -4.27
C THR A 217 -22.40 2.17 -3.98
N ARG A 218 -23.54 1.99 -4.64
CA ARG A 218 -24.28 0.73 -4.57
C ARG A 218 -23.38 -0.42 -5.03
N GLY A 219 -23.14 -1.38 -4.14
CA GLY A 219 -22.28 -2.53 -4.40
C GLY A 219 -20.80 -2.27 -4.20
N ALA A 220 -20.38 -1.14 -3.61
CA ALA A 220 -18.99 -0.94 -3.21
C ALA A 220 -18.85 -0.18 -1.89
N ASP A 221 -18.07 -0.75 -0.96
CA ASP A 221 -17.77 -0.18 0.34
C ASP A 221 -16.26 -0.20 0.61
N LEU A 222 -15.73 0.90 1.16
CA LEU A 222 -14.36 0.98 1.64
C LEU A 222 -14.35 0.68 3.14
N ARG A 223 -13.58 -0.33 3.55
CA ARG A 223 -13.35 -0.70 4.95
C ARG A 223 -11.95 -0.30 5.35
N ILE A 224 -11.82 0.52 6.37
CA ILE A 224 -10.53 0.89 6.96
C ILE A 224 -10.40 0.18 8.30
N GLU A 225 -9.23 -0.40 8.55
CA GLU A 225 -8.89 -1.00 9.82
C GLU A 225 -7.45 -0.66 10.21
N LYS A 226 -7.24 -0.16 11.43
CA LYS A 226 -5.93 -0.03 12.07
C LYS A 226 -5.90 -0.82 13.36
N ARG A 227 -4.81 -1.55 13.60
CA ARG A 227 -4.61 -2.39 14.78
C ARG A 227 -3.26 -2.14 15.43
N GLY A 228 -3.28 -2.02 16.75
CA GLY A 228 -2.11 -1.84 17.60
C GLY A 228 -1.59 -0.41 17.63
N VAL A 229 -0.51 -0.25 18.39
CA VAL A 229 0.33 0.95 18.47
C VAL A 229 1.79 0.50 18.37
N LEU A 230 2.71 1.44 18.15
CA LEU A 230 4.14 1.12 18.16
C LEU A 230 4.64 1.06 19.62
N HIS A 231 5.19 -0.09 20.03
CA HIS A 231 5.65 -0.32 21.42
C HIS A 231 7.15 -0.07 21.64
N THR A 232 7.85 0.40 20.62
CA THR A 232 9.27 0.72 20.69
C THR A 232 9.51 2.06 20.03
N LEU A 233 10.54 2.77 20.48
CA LEU A 233 10.89 4.06 19.89
C LEU A 233 11.56 3.82 18.53
N PRO A 234 11.13 4.53 17.48
CA PRO A 234 11.88 4.56 16.24
C PRO A 234 13.16 5.38 16.42
N VAL A 235 14.12 5.15 15.54
CA VAL A 235 15.23 6.08 15.32
C VAL A 235 14.94 6.91 14.09
N TRP A 236 15.26 8.20 14.15
CA TRP A 236 15.12 9.12 13.04
C TRP A 236 16.38 9.10 12.19
N ARG A 237 16.21 9.15 10.88
CA ARG A 237 17.31 9.21 9.90
C ARG A 237 16.98 10.21 8.81
N VAL A 238 18.00 10.67 8.08
CA VAL A 238 17.82 11.50 6.88
C VAL A 238 18.20 10.67 5.65
N GLN A 239 17.27 10.49 4.71
CA GLN A 239 17.59 9.95 3.39
C GLN A 239 18.16 11.05 2.51
N ILE A 240 19.28 10.78 1.82
CA ILE A 240 19.92 11.76 0.91
C ILE A 240 20.07 11.31 -0.55
N GLY A 241 19.64 10.10 -0.89
CA GLY A 241 19.76 9.57 -2.25
C GLY A 241 19.29 8.13 -2.37
N ALA A 242 19.02 7.71 -3.61
CA ALA A 242 18.63 6.36 -3.98
C ALA A 242 19.25 6.02 -5.35
N PHE A 243 20.07 4.98 -5.41
CA PHE A 243 20.84 4.62 -6.61
C PHE A 243 20.54 3.18 -7.03
N VAL A 244 20.55 2.92 -8.34
CA VAL A 244 20.52 1.55 -8.86
C VAL A 244 21.89 0.87 -8.71
N SER A 245 22.97 1.65 -8.80
CA SER A 245 24.35 1.18 -8.64
C SER A 245 24.79 1.28 -7.18
N GLU A 246 25.24 0.15 -6.63
CA GLU A 246 25.83 0.06 -5.29
C GLU A 246 27.07 0.95 -5.17
N GLU A 247 27.98 0.89 -6.14
CA GLU A 247 29.20 1.71 -6.17
C GLU A 247 28.92 3.21 -6.10
N ASN A 248 27.86 3.69 -6.78
CA ASN A 248 27.46 5.09 -6.67
C ASN A 248 26.95 5.44 -5.27
N ALA A 249 26.21 4.52 -4.64
CA ALA A 249 25.73 4.70 -3.27
C ALA A 249 26.90 4.69 -2.27
N ASP A 250 27.87 3.79 -2.43
CA ASP A 250 29.08 3.71 -1.62
C ASP A 250 29.89 5.00 -1.68
N ARG A 251 30.16 5.51 -2.89
CA ARG A 251 30.89 6.78 -3.07
C ARG A 251 30.20 7.93 -2.35
N LEU A 252 28.87 8.02 -2.43
CA LEU A 252 28.13 9.05 -1.71
C LEU A 252 28.20 8.82 -0.19
N ALA A 253 27.96 7.59 0.29
CA ALA A 253 28.00 7.27 1.70
C ALA A 253 29.38 7.56 2.33
N ASP A 254 30.46 7.20 1.65
CA ASP A 254 31.83 7.50 2.10
C ASP A 254 32.11 8.99 2.14
N SER A 255 31.59 9.76 1.17
CA SER A 255 31.72 11.23 1.20
C SER A 255 31.02 11.85 2.41
N ILE A 256 29.92 11.26 2.88
CA ILE A 256 29.22 11.70 4.10
C ILE A 256 29.98 11.27 5.36
N ARG A 257 30.49 10.04 5.39
CA ARG A 257 31.33 9.52 6.50
C ARG A 257 32.59 10.36 6.68
N ALA A 258 33.22 10.79 5.58
CA ALA A 258 34.39 11.66 5.59
C ALA A 258 34.10 13.05 6.20
N ARG A 259 32.83 13.50 6.18
CA ARG A 259 32.38 14.73 6.87
C ARG A 259 32.05 14.50 8.35
N GLY A 260 32.29 13.30 8.88
CA GLY A 260 32.03 12.93 10.27
C GLY A 260 30.59 12.54 10.57
N LEU A 261 29.73 12.42 9.55
CA LEU A 261 28.34 11.98 9.73
C LEU A 261 28.20 10.48 9.47
N PRO A 262 27.59 9.69 10.37
CA PRO A 262 27.38 8.28 10.12
C PRO A 262 26.40 8.08 8.96
N ALA A 263 26.81 7.33 7.94
CA ALA A 263 25.97 6.99 6.79
C ALA A 263 25.90 5.47 6.58
N PHE A 264 24.71 5.00 6.21
CA PHE A 264 24.36 3.60 5.99
C PHE A 264 23.69 3.46 4.62
N ILE A 265 23.75 2.26 4.04
CA ILE A 265 23.09 1.95 2.78
C ILE A 265 22.05 0.86 3.06
N ASP A 266 20.80 1.17 2.72
CA ASP A 266 19.69 0.22 2.79
C ASP A 266 19.28 -0.17 1.36
N PHE A 267 19.30 -1.45 1.02
CA PHE A 267 18.74 -1.91 -0.24
C PHE A 267 17.22 -2.11 -0.12
N GLN A 268 16.43 -1.31 -0.83
CA GLN A 268 14.96 -1.32 -0.78
C GLN A 268 14.38 -0.98 -2.15
N ASP A 269 13.40 -1.77 -2.62
CA ASP A 269 12.73 -1.60 -3.92
C ASP A 269 13.67 -1.54 -5.12
N GLY A 270 14.79 -2.26 -5.09
CA GLY A 270 15.79 -2.26 -6.16
C GLY A 270 16.74 -1.06 -6.14
N TYR A 271 16.71 -0.25 -5.08
CA TYR A 271 17.58 0.90 -4.90
C TYR A 271 18.43 0.78 -3.64
N TYR A 272 19.68 1.19 -3.74
CA TYR A 272 20.59 1.46 -2.64
C TYR A 272 20.31 2.87 -2.11
N LYS A 273 19.58 2.95 -0.99
CA LYS A 273 19.16 4.20 -0.34
C LYS A 273 20.17 4.60 0.74
N ILE A 274 20.68 5.83 0.69
CA ILE A 274 21.65 6.33 1.66
C ILE A 274 20.89 6.96 2.84
N ARG A 275 21.11 6.41 4.04
CA ARG A 275 20.57 6.92 5.30
C ARG A 275 21.68 7.55 6.14
N VAL A 276 21.46 8.77 6.59
CA VAL A 276 22.40 9.51 7.44
C VAL A 276 21.83 9.62 8.84
N GLY A 277 22.68 9.34 9.83
CA GLY A 277 22.34 9.43 11.24
C GLY A 277 21.61 8.22 11.80
N SER A 278 21.53 8.22 13.13
CA SER A 278 20.64 7.39 13.94
C SER A 278 20.20 8.26 15.12
N PHE A 279 19.41 9.27 14.81
CA PHE A 279 19.03 10.33 15.74
C PHE A 279 17.97 9.81 16.71
N GLY A 280 18.11 10.17 17.99
CA GLY A 280 17.14 9.77 19.01
C GLY A 280 15.88 10.61 19.00
N THR A 281 15.87 11.72 18.24
CA THR A 281 14.78 12.70 18.21
C THR A 281 14.56 13.23 16.79
N VAL A 282 13.34 13.72 16.53
CA VAL A 282 13.05 14.38 15.24
C VAL A 282 13.80 15.71 15.11
N VAL A 283 14.09 16.37 16.23
CA VAL A 283 14.81 17.66 16.27
C VAL A 283 16.23 17.51 15.71
N GLU A 284 16.98 16.54 16.20
CA GLU A 284 18.33 16.24 15.74
C GLU A 284 18.33 15.86 14.24
N ALA A 285 17.37 15.05 13.81
CA ALA A 285 17.24 14.67 12.41
C ALA A 285 16.90 15.86 11.49
N MET A 286 16.06 16.80 11.96
CA MET A 286 15.72 18.02 11.21
C MET A 286 16.92 18.95 11.07
N LEU A 287 17.75 19.11 12.11
CA LEU A 287 18.98 19.89 12.01
C LEU A 287 19.96 19.27 11.00
N ALA A 288 20.15 17.95 11.05
CA ALA A 288 20.97 17.25 10.07
C ALA A 288 20.39 17.36 8.64
N LYS A 289 19.05 17.30 8.51
CA LYS A 289 18.35 17.51 7.24
C LYS A 289 18.65 18.89 6.66
N GLU A 290 18.54 19.94 7.46
CA GLU A 290 18.82 21.33 7.04
C GLU A 290 20.26 21.50 6.58
N GLN A 291 21.23 20.94 7.32
CA GLN A 291 22.64 20.96 6.93
C GLN A 291 22.89 20.23 5.60
N LEU A 292 22.36 19.01 5.46
CA LEU A 292 22.51 18.21 4.23
C LEU A 292 21.80 18.87 3.03
N ALA A 293 20.66 19.54 3.27
CA ALA A 293 19.96 20.30 2.23
C ALA A 293 20.78 21.53 1.78
N ALA A 294 21.43 22.23 2.71
CA ALA A 294 22.33 23.35 2.39
C ALA A 294 23.53 22.91 1.55
N ASP A 295 23.96 21.65 1.73
CA ASP A 295 24.99 21.00 0.91
C ASP A 295 24.49 20.55 -0.48
N GLY A 296 23.22 20.78 -0.81
CA GLY A 296 22.61 20.48 -2.11
C GLY A 296 22.03 19.08 -2.25
N PHE A 297 21.96 18.30 -1.17
CA PHE A 297 21.34 16.97 -1.23
C PHE A 297 19.80 17.08 -1.17
N PRO A 298 19.07 16.21 -1.88
CA PRO A 298 17.65 16.03 -1.62
C PRO A 298 17.48 15.31 -0.27
N THR A 299 16.63 15.82 0.63
CA THR A 299 16.57 15.30 2.01
C THR A 299 15.15 14.96 2.48
N TRP A 300 15.02 13.79 3.10
CA TRP A 300 13.78 13.34 3.74
C TRP A 300 14.05 12.78 5.11
N VAL A 301 13.30 13.23 6.12
CA VAL A 301 13.36 12.65 7.46
C VAL A 301 12.45 11.43 7.50
N ILE A 302 13.01 10.31 7.91
CA ILE A 302 12.32 9.02 7.99
C ILE A 302 12.52 8.39 9.37
N GLN A 303 11.64 7.46 9.71
CA GLN A 303 11.71 6.67 10.93
C GLN A 303 12.01 5.22 10.59
N THR A 304 12.92 4.61 11.33
CA THR A 304 13.26 3.18 11.22
C THR A 304 13.18 2.53 12.59
N VAL A 305 12.91 1.23 12.62
CA VAL A 305 12.85 0.45 13.87
C VAL A 305 13.68 -0.82 13.68
N PRO A 306 14.55 -1.20 14.63
CA PRO A 306 15.24 -2.48 14.60
C PRO A 306 14.26 -3.65 14.64
N ASP A 307 14.61 -4.77 14.00
CA ASP A 307 13.83 -6.03 14.03
C ASP A 307 12.34 -5.83 13.74
N PHE A 308 12.05 -4.89 12.84
CA PHE A 308 10.69 -4.39 12.60
C PHE A 308 9.71 -5.50 12.13
N ASP A 309 10.22 -6.57 11.53
CA ASP A 309 9.45 -7.74 11.12
C ASP A 309 8.94 -8.58 12.31
N ALA A 310 9.62 -8.52 13.46
CA ALA A 310 9.27 -9.28 14.65
C ALA A 310 8.25 -8.58 15.57
N LEU A 311 7.99 -7.28 15.34
CA LEU A 311 7.07 -6.50 16.17
C LEU A 311 5.61 -6.93 15.94
N PRO A 312 4.69 -6.79 16.91
CA PRO A 312 3.30 -7.19 16.74
C PRO A 312 2.44 -6.23 15.89
N GLY A 313 3.01 -5.10 15.43
CA GLY A 313 2.30 -4.03 14.72
C GLY A 313 2.91 -2.66 15.01
N PRO A 314 2.25 -1.55 14.63
CA PRO A 314 0.86 -1.49 14.16
C PRO A 314 0.68 -1.92 12.71
N PHE A 315 -0.56 -2.26 12.33
CA PHE A 315 -0.95 -2.53 10.95
C PHE A 315 -2.14 -1.67 10.55
N ARG A 316 -2.12 -1.16 9.32
CA ARG A 316 -3.22 -0.41 8.75
C ARG A 316 -3.59 -0.95 7.37
N THR A 317 -4.87 -1.26 7.20
CA THR A 317 -5.44 -1.80 5.96
C THR A 317 -6.56 -0.92 5.42
N ALA A 318 -6.67 -0.86 4.09
CA ALA A 318 -7.82 -0.37 3.35
C ALA A 318 -8.31 -1.47 2.41
N ALA A 319 -9.53 -1.96 2.63
CA ALA A 319 -10.16 -2.99 1.82
C ALA A 319 -11.37 -2.41 1.08
N LEU A 320 -11.31 -2.31 -0.23
CA LEU A 320 -12.45 -2.00 -1.07
C LEU A 320 -13.18 -3.30 -1.41
N ILE A 321 -14.40 -3.45 -0.91
CA ILE A 321 -15.27 -4.59 -1.22
C ILE A 321 -16.19 -4.20 -2.36
N VAL A 322 -16.16 -4.96 -3.44
CA VAL A 322 -16.91 -4.71 -4.68
C VAL A 322 -17.81 -5.91 -4.98
N ASP A 323 -19.09 -5.64 -5.17
CA ASP A 323 -20.06 -6.63 -5.63
C ASP A 323 -20.24 -6.51 -7.15
N PRO A 324 -19.69 -7.46 -7.95
CA PRO A 324 -19.83 -7.41 -9.40
C PRO A 324 -21.29 -7.51 -9.86
N ARG A 325 -22.19 -8.08 -9.04
CA ARG A 325 -23.63 -8.18 -9.34
C ARG A 325 -24.34 -6.82 -9.37
N ALA A 326 -23.72 -5.77 -8.84
CA ALA A 326 -24.19 -4.39 -8.96
C ALA A 326 -23.86 -3.75 -10.32
N GLY A 327 -23.24 -4.50 -11.25
CA GLY A 327 -22.83 -4.01 -12.57
C GLY A 327 -21.50 -3.26 -12.57
N LEU A 328 -20.80 -3.22 -11.44
CA LEU A 328 -19.45 -2.65 -11.34
C LEU A 328 -18.45 -3.53 -12.09
N ARG A 329 -17.51 -2.90 -12.78
CA ARG A 329 -16.52 -3.61 -13.61
C ARG A 329 -15.13 -3.38 -13.07
N ILE A 330 -14.37 -4.46 -12.89
CA ILE A 330 -12.97 -4.40 -12.46
C ILE A 330 -12.09 -4.84 -13.63
N ARG A 331 -11.07 -4.04 -13.95
CA ARG A 331 -10.10 -4.40 -14.99
C ARG A 331 -8.75 -3.73 -14.76
N PRO A 332 -7.66 -4.30 -15.29
CA PRO A 332 -6.41 -3.57 -15.48
C PRO A 332 -6.59 -2.38 -16.44
N ALA A 333 -5.82 -1.34 -16.17
CA ALA A 333 -5.59 -0.19 -17.03
C ALA A 333 -4.09 0.11 -17.03
N SER A 334 -3.54 0.41 -18.21
CA SER A 334 -2.15 0.81 -18.37
C SER A 334 -1.91 2.24 -17.87
N GLY A 335 -0.64 2.60 -17.69
CA GLY A 335 -0.19 3.92 -17.28
C GLY A 335 -0.68 5.05 -18.18
N ASP A 336 -0.15 5.27 -19.38
CA ASP A 336 -0.66 6.27 -20.36
C ASP A 336 -1.16 5.66 -21.69
N GLY A 337 -1.03 4.34 -21.86
CA GLY A 337 -1.39 3.62 -23.07
C GLY A 337 -0.32 3.57 -24.15
N GLN A 338 0.87 4.16 -23.94
CA GLN A 338 2.03 4.06 -24.83
C GLN A 338 3.28 3.64 -24.04
N ARG A 339 3.87 2.53 -24.45
CA ARG A 339 5.02 1.82 -23.87
C ARG A 339 4.82 1.45 -22.40
N MET A 340 3.56 1.40 -21.98
CA MET A 340 3.18 1.24 -20.58
C MET A 340 3.94 2.23 -19.66
N ARG A 341 4.16 3.47 -20.13
CA ARG A 341 4.87 4.47 -19.34
C ARG A 341 4.18 4.64 -18.00
N ARG A 342 4.99 4.78 -16.97
CA ARG A 342 4.52 4.83 -15.59
C ARG A 342 3.68 6.08 -15.34
N MET A 343 2.54 5.91 -14.68
CA MET A 343 1.63 6.98 -14.28
C MET A 343 1.15 6.73 -12.86
N ARG A 344 0.83 7.78 -12.10
CA ARG A 344 0.27 7.60 -10.75
C ARG A 344 -1.08 6.88 -10.81
N THR A 345 -1.37 6.05 -9.81
CA THR A 345 -2.66 5.35 -9.69
C THR A 345 -3.83 6.33 -9.70
N SER A 346 -3.68 7.48 -9.04
CA SER A 346 -4.66 8.57 -9.01
C SER A 346 -4.92 9.21 -10.38
N GLU A 347 -3.89 9.32 -11.22
CA GLU A 347 -4.00 9.82 -12.59
C GLU A 347 -4.66 8.79 -13.51
N ILE A 348 -4.31 7.50 -13.36
CA ILE A 348 -4.96 6.41 -14.11
C ILE A 348 -6.44 6.33 -13.73
N ALA A 349 -6.78 6.43 -12.44
CA ALA A 349 -8.17 6.45 -11.96
C ALA A 349 -8.97 7.60 -12.60
N ARG A 350 -8.39 8.82 -12.62
CA ARG A 350 -9.01 10.00 -13.23
C ARG A 350 -9.21 9.83 -14.73
N ARG A 351 -8.18 9.37 -15.46
CA ARG A 351 -8.27 9.19 -16.93
C ARG A 351 -9.33 8.16 -17.30
N THR A 352 -9.46 7.10 -16.52
CA THR A 352 -10.38 6.00 -16.80
C THR A 352 -11.81 6.25 -16.31
N GLY A 353 -12.06 7.34 -15.58
CA GLY A 353 -13.36 7.59 -14.95
C GLY A 353 -13.71 6.57 -13.86
N ALA A 354 -12.69 6.05 -13.17
CA ALA A 354 -12.86 5.04 -12.14
C ALA A 354 -13.45 5.62 -10.86
N LEU A 355 -14.36 4.87 -10.24
CA LEU A 355 -14.88 5.15 -8.90
C LEU A 355 -13.79 4.90 -7.84
N ALA A 356 -12.95 3.90 -8.08
CA ALA A 356 -11.81 3.56 -7.27
C ALA A 356 -10.72 2.86 -8.10
N ALA A 357 -9.49 2.86 -7.60
CA ALA A 357 -8.39 2.12 -8.20
C ALA A 357 -7.35 1.69 -7.15
N THR A 358 -6.61 0.63 -7.44
CA THR A 358 -5.34 0.32 -6.79
C THR A 358 -4.24 0.23 -7.83
N ASN A 359 -2.97 0.23 -7.42
CA ASN A 359 -1.90 -0.20 -8.32
C ASN A 359 -2.13 -1.66 -8.79
N GLY A 360 -1.43 -2.04 -9.86
CA GLY A 360 -1.57 -3.33 -10.54
C GLY A 360 -0.36 -4.24 -10.36
N GLY A 361 0.04 -4.90 -11.45
CA GLY A 361 1.14 -5.86 -11.47
C GLY A 361 2.52 -5.22 -11.37
N PHE A 362 3.53 -6.07 -11.18
CA PHE A 362 4.94 -5.68 -11.11
C PHE A 362 5.42 -5.12 -12.45
N PHE A 363 6.47 -4.31 -12.42
CA PHE A 363 7.04 -3.68 -13.60
C PHE A 363 8.54 -3.44 -13.47
N GLY A 364 9.24 -3.40 -14.61
CA GLY A 364 10.66 -3.09 -14.72
C GLY A 364 10.93 -1.59 -14.64
N THR A 365 12.20 -1.19 -14.58
CA THR A 365 12.61 0.23 -14.45
C THR A 365 12.08 1.14 -15.56
N SER A 366 11.92 0.60 -16.77
CA SER A 366 11.36 1.28 -17.94
C SER A 366 9.83 1.37 -17.95
N GLY A 367 9.14 0.68 -17.03
CA GLY A 367 7.68 0.57 -16.98
C GLY A 367 7.10 -0.70 -17.62
N ASP A 368 7.93 -1.57 -18.20
CA ASP A 368 7.47 -2.81 -18.82
C ASP A 368 6.86 -3.75 -17.75
N PRO A 369 5.66 -4.32 -17.98
CA PRO A 369 5.08 -5.28 -17.04
C PRO A 369 5.97 -6.51 -16.83
N LEU A 370 6.04 -7.00 -15.60
CA LEU A 370 6.79 -8.21 -15.22
C LEU A 370 5.81 -9.34 -14.88
N GLY A 371 5.22 -9.90 -15.93
CA GLY A 371 4.21 -10.95 -15.88
C GLY A 371 3.01 -10.61 -16.76
N CYS A 372 2.02 -11.51 -16.78
CA CYS A 372 0.93 -11.41 -17.74
C CYS A 372 0.19 -10.07 -17.64
N LEU A 373 -0.14 -9.50 -18.78
CA LEU A 373 -1.03 -8.35 -18.82
C LEU A 373 -1.90 -8.47 -20.06
N MET A 374 -3.21 -8.49 -19.86
CA MET A 374 -4.20 -8.48 -20.93
C MET A 374 -5.23 -7.40 -20.64
N VAL A 375 -5.53 -6.58 -21.64
CA VAL A 375 -6.56 -5.54 -21.54
C VAL A 375 -7.46 -5.61 -22.76
N ALA A 376 -8.75 -5.87 -22.54
CA ALA A 376 -9.76 -5.94 -23.59
C ALA A 376 -9.43 -7.01 -24.67
N GLY A 377 -8.87 -8.14 -24.23
CA GLY A 377 -8.44 -9.26 -25.06
C GLY A 377 -7.04 -9.10 -25.67
N GLU A 378 -6.49 -7.89 -25.71
CA GLU A 378 -5.13 -7.67 -26.21
C GLU A 378 -4.10 -8.03 -25.14
N ILE A 379 -3.12 -8.86 -25.50
CA ILE A 379 -2.02 -9.27 -24.61
C ILE A 379 -0.89 -8.24 -24.75
N PHE A 380 -0.63 -7.52 -23.66
CA PHE A 380 0.41 -6.51 -23.57
C PHE A 380 1.75 -7.06 -23.11
N SER A 381 1.73 -8.12 -22.30
CA SER A 381 2.92 -8.76 -21.75
C SER A 381 2.64 -10.24 -21.50
N GLU A 382 3.61 -11.09 -21.80
CA GLU A 382 3.55 -12.53 -21.54
C GLU A 382 3.66 -12.87 -20.03
N PRO A 383 3.07 -13.99 -19.58
CA PRO A 383 3.23 -14.50 -18.23
C PRO A 383 4.67 -14.82 -17.85
N ASP A 384 4.97 -14.63 -16.57
CA ASP A 384 6.12 -15.27 -15.93
C ASP A 384 5.74 -16.75 -15.66
N PRO A 385 6.51 -17.73 -16.14
CA PRO A 385 6.18 -19.14 -16.01
C PRO A 385 6.13 -19.68 -14.58
N GLN A 386 6.54 -18.93 -13.56
CA GLN A 386 6.48 -19.38 -12.16
C GLN A 386 5.31 -18.76 -11.39
N ARG A 387 4.70 -17.68 -11.91
CA ARG A 387 3.81 -16.80 -11.16
C ARG A 387 2.36 -16.88 -11.63
N SER A 388 1.45 -16.66 -10.69
CA SER A 388 0.02 -16.62 -10.97
C SER A 388 -0.42 -15.31 -11.62
N CYS A 389 -1.51 -15.43 -12.37
CA CYS A 389 -2.26 -14.38 -13.03
C CYS A 389 -3.68 -14.35 -12.47
N ALA A 390 -4.21 -13.14 -12.27
CA ALA A 390 -5.64 -12.93 -12.09
C ALA A 390 -6.28 -12.64 -13.45
N GLY A 391 -7.11 -13.56 -13.94
CA GLY A 391 -7.94 -13.39 -15.13
C GLY A 391 -9.33 -12.85 -14.77
N PHE A 392 -9.84 -11.92 -15.57
CA PHE A 392 -11.17 -11.32 -15.43
C PHE A 392 -11.98 -11.66 -16.68
N THR A 393 -13.10 -12.34 -16.47
CA THR A 393 -14.05 -12.64 -17.53
C THR A 393 -14.94 -11.44 -17.85
N ASP A 394 -15.62 -11.48 -18.99
CA ASP A 394 -16.53 -10.42 -19.42
C ASP A 394 -17.79 -10.29 -18.53
N ASP A 395 -18.19 -11.36 -17.84
CA ASP A 395 -19.27 -11.40 -16.84
C ASP A 395 -18.82 -11.07 -15.41
N GLY A 396 -17.55 -10.70 -15.20
CA GLY A 396 -17.04 -10.17 -13.93
C GLY A 396 -16.57 -11.21 -12.92
N VAL A 397 -16.35 -12.45 -13.35
CA VAL A 397 -15.70 -13.50 -12.55
C VAL A 397 -14.18 -13.30 -12.57
N ILE A 398 -13.55 -13.47 -11.41
CA ILE A 398 -12.08 -13.46 -11.27
C ILE A 398 -11.59 -14.89 -11.06
N LEU A 399 -10.59 -15.26 -11.85
CA LEU A 399 -9.92 -16.57 -11.82
C LEU A 399 -8.44 -16.36 -11.49
N PHE A 400 -7.86 -17.28 -10.75
CA PHE A 400 -6.42 -17.27 -10.44
C PHE A 400 -5.78 -18.54 -10.95
N ASP A 401 -4.73 -18.39 -11.74
CA ASP A 401 -4.01 -19.53 -12.28
C ASP A 401 -2.60 -19.14 -12.70
N ARG A 402 -1.72 -20.13 -12.78
CA ARG A 402 -0.53 -19.98 -13.60
C ARG A 402 -0.93 -20.21 -15.05
N VAL A 403 -0.48 -19.35 -15.95
CA VAL A 403 -0.84 -19.44 -17.37
C VAL A 403 0.39 -19.55 -18.25
N HIS A 404 0.29 -20.38 -19.28
CA HIS A 404 1.28 -20.51 -20.33
C HIS A 404 0.97 -19.54 -21.47
N PHE A 405 2.03 -18.96 -22.05
CA PHE A 405 1.91 -18.16 -23.25
C PHE A 405 1.98 -19.07 -24.48
N GLU A 406 0.87 -19.19 -25.19
CA GLU A 406 0.83 -19.92 -26.45
C GLU A 406 0.65 -18.93 -27.59
N ALA A 407 1.73 -18.72 -28.33
CA ALA A 407 1.80 -17.71 -29.36
C ALA A 407 2.53 -18.23 -30.60
N SER A 408 1.95 -18.00 -31.77
CA SER A 408 2.54 -18.42 -33.05
C SER A 408 2.20 -17.49 -34.21
N VAL A 409 3.14 -17.42 -35.14
CA VAL A 409 2.97 -16.85 -36.47
C VAL A 409 2.69 -17.98 -37.45
N THR A 410 1.66 -17.83 -38.27
CA THR A 410 1.32 -18.74 -39.36
C THR A 410 1.60 -18.05 -40.70
N THR A 411 2.39 -18.70 -41.54
CA THR A 411 2.69 -18.28 -42.92
C THR A 411 2.42 -19.46 -43.88
N PRO A 412 2.44 -19.26 -45.20
CA PRO A 412 2.36 -20.36 -46.17
C PRO A 412 3.47 -21.42 -46.00
N ALA A 413 4.60 -21.05 -45.40
CA ALA A 413 5.73 -21.95 -45.15
C ALA A 413 5.59 -22.76 -43.85
N GLY A 414 4.62 -22.43 -42.98
CA GLY A 414 4.35 -23.13 -41.73
C GLY A 414 4.20 -22.20 -40.53
N ASN A 415 4.25 -22.80 -39.34
CA ASN A 415 4.05 -22.11 -38.07
C ASN A 415 5.34 -21.98 -37.29
N VAL A 416 5.57 -20.82 -36.66
CA VAL A 416 6.70 -20.55 -35.77
C VAL A 416 6.20 -19.92 -34.47
N SER A 417 6.80 -20.31 -33.35
CA SER A 417 6.46 -19.78 -32.03
C SER A 417 6.91 -18.32 -31.87
N ILE A 418 6.13 -17.55 -31.13
CA ILE A 418 6.49 -16.21 -30.68
C ILE A 418 6.91 -16.32 -29.21
N ASP A 419 8.07 -15.76 -28.86
CA ASP A 419 8.67 -15.89 -27.53
C ASP A 419 8.20 -14.81 -26.54
N GLY A 420 7.54 -13.74 -27.03
CA GLY A 420 7.01 -12.67 -26.19
C GLY A 420 6.44 -11.51 -26.99
N VAL A 421 5.93 -10.51 -26.28
CA VAL A 421 5.34 -9.31 -26.87
C VAL A 421 5.91 -8.04 -26.26
N ASN A 422 6.02 -6.98 -27.05
CA ASN A 422 6.13 -5.60 -26.55
C ASN A 422 7.23 -5.35 -25.50
N ARG A 423 8.37 -6.04 -25.62
CA ARG A 423 9.56 -5.86 -24.78
C ARG A 423 10.82 -5.97 -25.62
N ASP A 424 11.99 -5.72 -25.05
CA ASP A 424 13.25 -5.95 -25.78
C ASP A 424 13.45 -7.43 -26.13
N ARG A 425 13.88 -7.70 -27.38
CA ARG A 425 14.24 -9.04 -27.84
C ARG A 425 15.57 -9.50 -27.23
N ARG A 426 15.64 -10.75 -26.78
CA ARG A 426 16.88 -11.41 -26.35
C ARG A 426 17.48 -12.20 -27.51
N ALA A 427 18.59 -12.89 -27.23
CA ALA A 427 19.23 -13.75 -28.21
C ALA A 427 18.27 -14.84 -28.71
N ASP A 428 18.22 -15.03 -30.03
CA ASP A 428 17.43 -16.04 -30.76
C ASP A 428 15.90 -15.93 -30.67
N GLU A 429 15.36 -14.95 -29.94
CA GLU A 429 13.92 -14.77 -29.77
C GLU A 429 13.25 -14.13 -31.00
N LEU A 430 11.97 -14.48 -31.21
CA LEU A 430 11.01 -13.82 -32.09
C LEU A 430 9.94 -13.12 -31.25
N LEU A 431 9.89 -11.79 -31.31
CA LEU A 431 8.89 -10.98 -30.60
C LEU A 431 7.86 -10.36 -31.55
N LEU A 432 6.67 -10.13 -31.01
CA LEU A 432 5.60 -9.39 -31.66
C LEU A 432 5.45 -8.01 -31.01
N TYR A 433 5.45 -6.95 -31.80
CA TYR A 433 5.14 -5.58 -31.38
C TYR A 433 3.80 -5.14 -31.95
N GLN A 434 2.90 -4.75 -31.06
CA GLN A 434 1.53 -4.32 -31.39
C GLN A 434 1.40 -2.79 -31.35
N PRO A 435 0.38 -2.20 -31.99
CA PRO A 435 0.17 -0.74 -31.99
C PRO A 435 -0.07 -0.16 -30.59
N SER A 436 -0.51 -0.99 -29.65
CA SER A 436 -0.68 -0.64 -28.24
C SER A 436 0.64 -0.53 -27.47
N PHE A 437 1.75 -1.01 -28.06
CA PHE A 437 3.08 -0.83 -27.50
C PHE A 437 3.54 0.60 -27.70
N ASP A 438 3.86 1.05 -28.89
CA ASP A 438 4.31 2.43 -29.14
C ASP A 438 4.20 2.74 -30.63
N GLN A 439 4.67 3.90 -31.08
CA GLN A 439 4.77 4.25 -32.50
C GLN A 439 5.83 3.42 -33.24
N SER A 440 6.83 2.89 -32.53
CA SER A 440 7.90 2.07 -33.09
C SER A 440 8.38 0.99 -32.09
N THR A 441 9.17 0.03 -32.57
CA THR A 441 9.62 -1.10 -31.74
C THR A 441 10.71 -0.75 -30.73
N HIS A 442 11.41 0.38 -30.89
CA HIS A 442 12.57 0.81 -30.07
C HIS A 442 13.73 -0.19 -30.01
N THR A 443 13.72 -1.21 -30.86
CA THR A 443 14.74 -2.24 -30.82
C THR A 443 16.08 -1.74 -31.34
N ASN A 444 17.16 -2.34 -30.84
CA ASN A 444 18.50 -2.10 -31.36
C ASN A 444 18.67 -2.65 -32.79
N ALA A 445 19.85 -2.41 -33.38
CA ALA A 445 20.15 -2.84 -34.75
C ALA A 445 20.41 -4.35 -34.91
N PHE A 446 20.61 -5.14 -33.85
CA PHE A 446 21.07 -6.52 -33.96
C PHE A 446 19.93 -7.53 -34.25
N GLY A 447 19.18 -7.34 -35.34
CA GLY A 447 18.00 -8.16 -35.66
C GLY A 447 17.43 -7.89 -37.05
N ALA A 448 16.38 -8.61 -37.42
CA ALA A 448 15.52 -8.27 -38.55
C ALA A 448 14.09 -8.02 -38.08
N GLU A 449 13.39 -7.11 -38.74
CA GLU A 449 12.01 -6.74 -38.45
C GLU A 449 11.16 -6.84 -39.71
N ALA A 450 10.10 -7.64 -39.65
CA ALA A 450 9.07 -7.66 -40.67
C ALA A 450 7.91 -6.77 -40.23
N VAL A 451 7.54 -5.81 -41.07
CA VAL A 451 6.39 -4.92 -40.89
C VAL A 451 5.19 -5.55 -41.58
N ILE A 452 4.11 -5.80 -40.84
CA ILE A 452 2.87 -6.41 -41.34
C ILE A 452 1.77 -5.36 -41.24
N SER A 453 1.02 -5.14 -42.32
CA SER A 453 -0.17 -4.27 -42.37
C SER A 453 -1.25 -4.98 -43.17
N GLY A 454 -2.50 -4.99 -42.67
CA GLY A 454 -3.59 -5.73 -43.31
C GLY A 454 -3.36 -7.25 -43.44
N GLY A 455 -2.53 -7.84 -42.58
CA GLY A 455 -2.19 -9.27 -42.60
C GLY A 455 -1.18 -9.68 -43.69
N VAL A 456 -0.50 -8.72 -44.33
CA VAL A 456 0.57 -9.00 -45.29
C VAL A 456 1.85 -8.26 -44.91
N VAL A 457 3.01 -8.88 -45.17
CA VAL A 457 4.31 -8.23 -45.00
C VAL A 457 4.42 -7.08 -46.00
N THR A 458 4.73 -5.87 -45.53
CA THR A 458 4.95 -4.69 -46.37
C THR A 458 6.42 -4.31 -46.47
N ALA A 459 7.21 -4.62 -45.45
CA ALA A 459 8.65 -4.39 -45.44
C ALA A 459 9.37 -5.44 -44.59
N VAL A 460 10.61 -5.74 -44.95
CA VAL A 460 11.56 -6.48 -44.11
C VAL A 460 12.81 -5.62 -43.97
N ILE A 461 13.17 -5.32 -42.73
CA ILE A 461 14.25 -4.41 -42.36
C ILE A 461 15.30 -5.22 -41.63
N ASP A 462 16.53 -5.23 -42.14
CA ASP A 462 17.63 -5.98 -41.54
C ASP A 462 18.69 -5.05 -40.95
N LEU A 463 19.25 -5.46 -39.81
CA LEU A 463 20.35 -4.81 -39.11
C LEU A 463 20.15 -3.32 -38.80
N ARG A 464 18.90 -2.91 -38.53
CA ARG A 464 18.52 -1.52 -38.24
C ARG A 464 17.68 -1.38 -36.98
N GLY A 465 16.66 -2.24 -36.83
CA GLY A 465 15.69 -2.16 -35.73
C GLY A 465 14.81 -0.91 -35.79
N ASN A 466 14.04 -0.72 -34.72
CA ASN A 466 13.16 0.43 -34.48
C ASN A 466 12.16 0.73 -35.63
N ALA A 467 11.56 -0.32 -36.21
CA ALA A 467 10.52 -0.16 -37.22
C ALA A 467 9.29 0.55 -36.67
N VAL A 468 8.61 1.33 -37.53
CA VAL A 468 7.31 1.92 -37.23
C VAL A 468 6.27 0.81 -37.15
N ILE A 469 5.43 0.85 -36.11
CA ILE A 469 4.37 -0.14 -35.91
C ILE A 469 3.10 0.35 -36.64
N PRO A 470 2.59 -0.37 -37.66
CA PRO A 470 1.40 0.04 -38.40
C PRO A 470 0.14 0.01 -37.53
N ARG A 471 -0.74 1.00 -37.67
CA ARG A 471 -2.00 1.05 -36.88
C ARG A 471 -2.95 -0.13 -37.13
N ASP A 472 -2.89 -0.70 -38.34
CA ASP A 472 -3.71 -1.81 -38.82
C ASP A 472 -2.91 -3.12 -38.94
N GLY A 473 -1.86 -3.25 -38.12
CA GLY A 473 -0.97 -4.41 -38.18
C GLY A 473 -0.04 -4.51 -36.99
N PHE A 474 1.17 -5.02 -37.22
CA PHE A 474 2.15 -5.32 -36.19
C PHE A 474 3.55 -5.46 -36.79
N VAL A 475 4.56 -5.55 -35.93
CA VAL A 475 5.94 -5.86 -36.34
C VAL A 475 6.39 -7.16 -35.69
N LEU A 476 6.98 -8.06 -36.48
CA LEU A 476 7.72 -9.21 -35.97
C LEU A 476 9.21 -8.84 -35.92
N SER A 477 9.85 -8.95 -34.76
CA SER A 477 11.27 -8.64 -34.57
C SER A 477 12.02 -9.89 -34.11
N GLY A 478 13.03 -10.30 -34.87
CA GLY A 478 13.81 -11.50 -34.61
C GLY A 478 15.29 -11.20 -34.37
N HIS A 479 15.89 -11.89 -33.40
CA HIS A 479 17.35 -11.96 -33.23
C HIS A 479 17.87 -13.33 -33.67
N GLY A 480 19.15 -13.42 -34.06
CA GLY A 480 19.86 -14.71 -34.24
C GLY A 480 19.13 -15.68 -35.17
N ARG A 481 18.71 -16.84 -34.65
CA ARG A 481 17.91 -17.82 -35.39
C ARG A 481 16.59 -17.23 -35.93
N SER A 482 15.88 -16.47 -35.13
CA SER A 482 14.60 -15.84 -35.52
C SER A 482 14.80 -14.72 -36.55
N ARG A 483 15.95 -14.01 -36.51
CA ARG A 483 16.36 -13.11 -37.59
C ARG A 483 16.50 -13.85 -38.91
N GLN A 484 17.23 -14.98 -38.92
CA GLN A 484 17.42 -15.78 -40.13
C GLN A 484 16.10 -16.28 -40.69
N TRP A 485 15.19 -16.72 -39.80
CA TRP A 485 13.85 -17.12 -40.20
C TRP A 485 13.07 -15.99 -40.88
N ILE A 486 13.07 -14.78 -40.33
CA ILE A 486 12.43 -13.61 -40.95
C ILE A 486 12.97 -13.39 -42.37
N LEU A 487 14.30 -13.38 -42.54
CA LEU A 487 14.93 -13.10 -43.83
C LEU A 487 14.67 -14.18 -44.90
N GLN A 488 14.49 -15.43 -44.47
CA GLN A 488 14.26 -16.56 -45.38
C GLN A 488 12.78 -16.71 -45.74
N MET A 489 11.89 -16.51 -44.77
CA MET A 489 10.48 -16.88 -44.90
C MET A 489 9.54 -15.70 -45.15
N LEU A 490 9.98 -14.47 -44.84
CA LEU A 490 9.16 -13.27 -44.99
C LEU A 490 9.73 -12.36 -46.07
N GLN A 491 8.88 -12.01 -47.03
CA GLN A 491 9.14 -11.00 -48.07
C GLN A 491 7.88 -10.16 -48.27
N PRO A 492 7.98 -8.92 -48.78
CA PRO A 492 6.79 -8.13 -49.11
C PRO A 492 5.76 -8.92 -49.93
N GLY A 493 4.50 -8.90 -49.49
CA GLY A 493 3.40 -9.69 -50.06
C GLY A 493 3.15 -11.04 -49.37
N THR A 494 4.02 -11.49 -48.46
CA THR A 494 3.80 -12.74 -47.70
C THR A 494 2.60 -12.57 -46.76
N PRO A 495 1.56 -13.43 -46.83
CA PRO A 495 0.45 -13.39 -45.89
C PRO A 495 0.89 -13.94 -44.53
N VAL A 496 0.51 -13.23 -43.47
CA VAL A 496 0.88 -13.54 -42.09
C VAL A 496 -0.35 -13.43 -41.21
N SER A 497 -0.56 -14.45 -40.38
CA SER A 497 -1.54 -14.40 -39.30
C SER A 497 -0.91 -14.78 -37.97
N VAL A 498 -1.40 -14.20 -36.89
CA VAL A 498 -0.88 -14.43 -35.54
C VAL A 498 -1.98 -14.97 -34.65
N THR A 499 -1.63 -15.96 -33.83
CA THR A 499 -2.46 -16.44 -32.73
C THR A 499 -1.74 -16.22 -31.41
N LEU A 500 -2.41 -15.56 -30.46
CA LEU A 500 -1.93 -15.39 -29.08
C LEU A 500 -3.01 -15.85 -28.11
N ARG A 501 -2.63 -16.61 -27.08
CA ARG A 501 -3.53 -16.98 -25.98
C ARG A 501 -2.78 -17.26 -24.68
N PHE A 502 -3.50 -17.10 -23.58
CA PHE A 502 -3.10 -17.61 -22.27
C PHE A 502 -3.82 -18.93 -22.00
N ALA A 503 -3.05 -19.98 -21.75
CA ALA A 503 -3.57 -21.30 -21.43
C ALA A 503 -3.37 -21.59 -19.93
N PRO A 504 -4.44 -21.87 -19.16
CA PRO A 504 -4.32 -22.18 -17.74
C PRO A 504 -3.60 -23.51 -17.48
N GLU A 505 -2.69 -23.55 -16.52
CA GLU A 505 -2.07 -24.80 -16.05
C GLU A 505 -3.13 -25.74 -15.45
N SER A 506 -4.17 -25.19 -14.81
CA SER A 506 -5.27 -26.00 -14.26
C SER A 506 -6.19 -26.64 -15.30
N GLY A 507 -6.15 -26.18 -16.56
CA GLY A 507 -7.11 -26.58 -17.59
C GLY A 507 -8.53 -26.03 -17.41
N ASP A 508 -8.75 -25.04 -16.53
CA ASP A 508 -10.06 -24.45 -16.29
C ASP A 508 -10.59 -23.71 -17.54
N ALA A 509 -11.61 -24.31 -18.18
CA ALA A 509 -12.22 -23.80 -19.41
C ALA A 509 -12.81 -22.38 -19.28
N ARG A 510 -13.06 -21.89 -18.05
CA ARG A 510 -13.53 -20.51 -17.84
C ARG A 510 -12.51 -19.47 -18.29
N TRP A 511 -11.23 -19.82 -18.39
CA TRP A 511 -10.20 -18.95 -18.96
C TRP A 511 -10.46 -18.57 -20.42
N GLU A 512 -11.28 -19.32 -21.17
CA GLU A 512 -11.69 -18.96 -22.53
C GLU A 512 -12.55 -17.68 -22.59
N HIS A 513 -13.14 -17.31 -21.45
CA HIS A 513 -13.95 -16.10 -21.28
C HIS A 513 -13.15 -14.92 -20.71
N VAL A 514 -11.87 -15.13 -20.35
CA VAL A 514 -11.01 -14.07 -19.82
C VAL A 514 -10.70 -13.05 -20.90
N VAL A 515 -11.02 -11.79 -20.61
CA VAL A 515 -10.79 -10.63 -21.49
C VAL A 515 -9.86 -9.61 -20.88
N HIS A 516 -9.54 -9.76 -19.58
CA HIS A 516 -8.45 -9.03 -18.95
C HIS A 516 -7.62 -9.95 -18.07
N ALA A 517 -6.35 -9.65 -17.90
CA ALA A 517 -5.50 -10.37 -16.96
C ALA A 517 -4.45 -9.44 -16.37
N VAL A 518 -4.07 -9.67 -15.12
CA VAL A 518 -2.93 -9.00 -14.49
C VAL A 518 -2.07 -10.01 -13.74
N GLY A 519 -0.77 -9.90 -13.96
CA GLY A 519 0.25 -10.69 -13.29
C GLY A 519 0.49 -10.13 -11.90
N GLY A 520 0.59 -11.02 -10.94
CA GLY A 520 0.95 -10.71 -9.58
C GLY A 520 1.78 -11.86 -9.04
N GLY A 521 1.54 -12.24 -7.81
CA GLY A 521 2.25 -13.33 -7.18
C GLY A 521 2.83 -12.89 -5.84
N PRO A 522 2.86 -13.79 -4.85
CA PRO A 522 2.37 -15.14 -4.97
C PRO A 522 0.84 -15.21 -4.94
N ARG A 523 0.24 -16.29 -5.44
CA ARG A 523 -1.09 -16.69 -5.01
C ARG A 523 -1.05 -16.95 -3.51
N LEU A 524 -1.94 -16.29 -2.78
CA LEU A 524 -1.94 -16.27 -1.32
C LEU A 524 -2.92 -17.27 -0.74
N LEU A 525 -4.09 -17.44 -1.38
CA LEU A 525 -5.13 -18.35 -0.93
C LEU A 525 -5.64 -19.18 -2.10
N ILE A 526 -5.80 -20.49 -1.87
CA ILE A 526 -6.44 -21.46 -2.76
C ILE A 526 -7.51 -22.17 -1.94
N LYS A 527 -8.79 -22.01 -2.29
CA LYS A 527 -9.92 -22.61 -1.56
C LYS A 527 -9.86 -22.36 -0.04
N GLY A 528 -9.46 -21.15 0.34
CA GLY A 528 -9.31 -20.70 1.73
C GLY A 528 -8.05 -21.18 2.44
N GLN A 529 -7.17 -21.93 1.79
CA GLN A 529 -5.90 -22.40 2.34
C GLN A 529 -4.74 -21.51 1.89
N ILE A 530 -3.79 -21.24 2.79
CA ILE A 530 -2.59 -20.46 2.48
C ILE A 530 -1.72 -21.22 1.48
N ALA A 531 -1.31 -20.53 0.42
CA ALA A 531 -0.47 -21.06 -0.65
C ALA A 531 1.01 -20.67 -0.51
N GLY A 532 1.86 -21.17 -1.40
CA GLY A 532 3.31 -20.96 -1.37
C GLY A 532 3.76 -19.63 -1.95
N SER A 533 5.08 -19.42 -2.04
CA SER A 533 5.70 -18.14 -2.44
C SER A 533 5.91 -17.94 -3.95
N GLU A 534 5.58 -18.93 -4.79
CA GLU A 534 5.79 -18.88 -6.25
C GLU A 534 7.22 -18.51 -6.68
N GLY A 535 8.23 -18.93 -5.89
CA GLY A 535 9.65 -18.69 -6.21
C GLY A 535 10.10 -17.25 -5.99
N LEU A 536 9.27 -16.39 -5.40
CA LEU A 536 9.63 -15.00 -5.10
C LEU A 536 10.75 -14.93 -4.05
N PRO A 537 11.65 -13.92 -4.15
CA PRO A 537 12.81 -13.83 -3.27
C PRO A 537 12.41 -13.57 -1.82
N ALA A 538 13.21 -14.08 -0.87
CA ALA A 538 13.02 -13.88 0.56
C ALA A 538 12.85 -12.41 0.93
N THR A 539 13.55 -11.50 0.24
CA THR A 539 13.45 -10.05 0.48
C THR A 539 12.03 -9.49 0.27
N LEU A 540 11.24 -10.12 -0.59
CA LEU A 540 9.84 -9.78 -0.86
C LEU A 540 8.89 -10.61 0.02
N VAL A 541 9.25 -11.86 0.34
CA VAL A 541 8.37 -12.82 1.02
C VAL A 541 8.42 -12.68 2.55
N GLU A 542 9.62 -12.64 3.12
CA GLU A 542 9.88 -12.77 4.56
C GLU A 542 9.89 -11.43 5.30
N HIS A 543 10.15 -10.33 4.61
CA HIS A 543 10.12 -8.99 5.20
C HIS A 543 8.76 -8.31 4.99
N ARG A 544 8.40 -7.44 5.93
CA ARG A 544 7.20 -6.61 5.86
C ARG A 544 7.41 -5.46 4.90
N HIS A 545 6.43 -5.30 4.03
CA HIS A 545 6.34 -4.18 3.10
C HIS A 545 4.90 -3.66 3.09
N PRO A 546 4.66 -2.44 2.61
CA PRO A 546 3.36 -2.09 2.07
C PRO A 546 2.95 -3.12 1.01
N ARG A 547 1.68 -3.51 1.00
CA ARG A 547 1.17 -4.57 0.11
C ARG A 547 -0.06 -4.10 -0.63
N THR A 548 -0.25 -4.63 -1.83
CA THR A 548 -1.51 -4.59 -2.54
C THR A 548 -1.90 -6.02 -2.91
N ALA A 549 -3.17 -6.36 -2.76
CA ALA A 549 -3.67 -7.70 -3.08
C ALA A 549 -5.09 -7.63 -3.65
N ILE A 550 -5.44 -8.68 -4.38
CA ILE A 550 -6.80 -8.94 -4.84
C ILE A 550 -7.27 -10.28 -4.28
N GLY A 551 -8.52 -10.34 -3.83
CA GLY A 551 -9.14 -11.56 -3.36
C GLY A 551 -10.61 -11.67 -3.75
N VAL A 552 -11.12 -12.89 -3.70
CA VAL A 552 -12.54 -13.22 -3.90
C VAL A 552 -13.06 -13.79 -2.58
N LEU A 553 -14.15 -13.21 -2.08
CA LEU A 553 -14.84 -13.64 -0.86
C LEU A 553 -15.72 -14.87 -1.17
N GLY A 554 -16.08 -15.62 -0.13
CA GLY A 554 -16.92 -16.82 -0.29
C GLY A 554 -18.31 -16.60 -0.91
N ASP A 555 -18.79 -15.35 -0.94
CA ASP A 555 -20.05 -14.95 -1.57
C ASP A 555 -19.91 -14.36 -3.00
N GLY A 556 -18.70 -14.43 -3.56
CA GLY A 556 -18.37 -13.96 -4.90
C GLY A 556 -18.04 -12.47 -5.00
N ARG A 557 -18.13 -11.70 -3.91
CA ARG A 557 -17.63 -10.32 -3.90
C ARG A 557 -16.11 -10.28 -4.03
N ILE A 558 -15.61 -9.20 -4.60
CA ILE A 558 -14.18 -8.99 -4.84
C ILE A 558 -13.64 -8.01 -3.79
N MET A 559 -12.45 -8.29 -3.27
CA MET A 559 -11.74 -7.42 -2.35
C MET A 559 -10.45 -6.95 -2.99
N LEU A 560 -10.28 -5.62 -3.09
CA LEU A 560 -8.97 -5.01 -3.33
C LEU A 560 -8.44 -4.52 -1.99
N LEU A 561 -7.28 -5.01 -1.57
CA LEU A 561 -6.67 -4.69 -0.27
C LEU A 561 -5.38 -3.92 -0.49
N VAL A 562 -5.21 -2.81 0.24
CA VAL A 562 -3.92 -2.13 0.42
C VAL A 562 -3.55 -2.12 1.89
N VAL A 563 -2.31 -2.49 2.18
CA VAL A 563 -1.69 -2.44 3.51
C VAL A 563 -0.61 -1.37 3.48
N ASP A 564 -0.70 -0.37 4.35
CA ASP A 564 0.35 0.63 4.50
C ASP A 564 1.57 0.02 5.19
N GLY A 565 2.76 0.58 4.98
CA GLY A 565 3.98 0.08 5.62
C GLY A 565 5.14 1.07 5.58
N ARG A 566 6.27 0.67 6.18
CA ARG A 566 7.51 1.47 6.30
C ARG A 566 7.34 2.81 7.02
N GLN A 567 6.28 2.95 7.83
CA GLN A 567 5.92 4.18 8.52
C GLN A 567 5.62 3.81 9.97
N PRO A 568 6.65 3.59 10.81
CA PRO A 568 6.52 2.76 12.00
C PRO A 568 5.41 3.13 12.99
N PRO A 569 5.17 4.42 13.33
CA PRO A 569 4.05 4.79 14.20
C PRO A 569 2.67 4.56 13.57
N HIS A 570 2.59 4.48 12.24
CA HIS A 570 1.35 4.35 11.49
C HIS A 570 1.04 2.90 11.10
N SER A 571 1.95 2.27 10.37
CA SER A 571 1.83 0.90 9.91
C SER A 571 3.20 0.34 9.55
N LEU A 572 3.44 -0.89 9.99
CA LEU A 572 4.66 -1.60 9.67
C LEU A 572 4.62 -2.17 8.24
N GLY A 573 3.46 -2.65 7.80
CA GLY A 573 3.32 -3.45 6.59
C GLY A 573 3.20 -4.93 6.95
N MET A 574 3.15 -5.80 5.96
CA MET A 574 2.96 -7.23 6.18
C MET A 574 3.98 -8.06 5.39
N THR A 575 4.41 -9.19 5.94
CA THR A 575 5.04 -10.26 5.17
C THR A 575 4.01 -10.89 4.24
N ILE A 576 4.44 -11.73 3.31
CA ILE A 576 3.49 -12.46 2.45
C ILE A 576 2.60 -13.40 3.28
N ALA A 577 3.14 -14.04 4.32
CA ALA A 577 2.38 -14.90 5.21
C ALA A 577 1.33 -14.11 6.01
N GLU A 578 1.71 -12.95 6.56
CA GLU A 578 0.78 -12.06 7.28
C GLU A 578 -0.34 -11.54 6.38
N LEU A 579 -0.01 -11.18 5.14
CA LEU A 579 -0.99 -10.73 4.15
C LEU A 579 -1.99 -11.85 3.80
N ALA A 580 -1.52 -13.10 3.63
CA ALA A 580 -2.40 -14.24 3.37
C ALA A 580 -3.34 -14.50 4.55
N MET A 581 -2.82 -14.45 5.79
CA MET A 581 -3.63 -14.57 7.01
C MET A 581 -4.65 -13.43 7.14
N GLU A 582 -4.26 -12.19 6.79
CA GLU A 582 -5.17 -11.04 6.84
C GLU A 582 -6.31 -11.17 5.82
N LEU A 583 -6.02 -11.57 4.59
CA LEU A 583 -7.03 -11.81 3.56
C LEU A 583 -7.98 -12.93 3.97
N GLN A 584 -7.46 -14.00 4.57
CA GLN A 584 -8.26 -15.10 5.11
C GLN A 584 -9.17 -14.62 6.24
N ARG A 585 -8.64 -13.83 7.19
CA ARG A 585 -9.40 -13.21 8.29
C ARG A 585 -10.53 -12.31 7.78
N LEU A 586 -10.29 -11.61 6.67
CA LEU A 586 -11.28 -10.76 5.99
C LEU A 586 -12.28 -11.55 5.13
N GLY A 587 -12.13 -12.88 5.03
CA GLY A 587 -13.09 -13.79 4.39
C GLY A 587 -12.78 -14.13 2.93
N ALA A 588 -11.58 -13.81 2.43
CA ALA A 588 -11.16 -14.25 1.11
C ALA A 588 -10.96 -15.78 1.08
N VAL A 589 -11.44 -16.41 0.01
CA VAL A 589 -11.25 -17.84 -0.27
C VAL A 589 -10.26 -18.06 -1.41
N GLU A 590 -10.11 -17.07 -2.29
CA GLU A 590 -9.07 -17.02 -3.32
C GLU A 590 -8.38 -15.66 -3.20
N ALA A 591 -7.06 -15.62 -3.30
CA ALA A 591 -6.35 -14.35 -3.25
C ALA A 591 -4.96 -14.42 -3.90
N MET A 592 -4.49 -13.27 -4.35
CA MET A 592 -3.18 -13.10 -4.95
C MET A 592 -2.59 -11.74 -4.59
N ASN A 593 -1.29 -11.73 -4.28
CA ASN A 593 -0.53 -10.50 -4.09
C ASN A 593 -0.31 -9.79 -5.44
N LEU A 594 -0.24 -8.46 -5.41
CA LEU A 594 0.10 -7.60 -6.54
C LEU A 594 1.41 -6.85 -6.23
N ASP A 595 1.79 -5.89 -7.08
CA ASP A 595 2.96 -5.07 -6.77
C ASP A 595 2.75 -4.31 -5.43
N GLY A 596 3.82 -4.19 -4.65
CA GLY A 596 3.79 -3.67 -3.29
C GLY A 596 4.76 -2.51 -3.10
N GLY A 597 5.26 -2.35 -1.88
CA GLY A 597 6.23 -1.29 -1.56
C GLY A 597 5.68 0.09 -1.87
N GLY A 598 6.52 0.97 -2.41
CA GLY A 598 6.11 2.33 -2.79
C GLY A 598 5.02 2.42 -3.85
N SER A 599 4.74 1.33 -4.57
CA SER A 599 3.63 1.26 -5.53
C SER A 599 2.25 1.16 -4.85
N SER A 600 2.20 0.71 -3.59
CA SER A 600 0.94 0.41 -2.88
C SER A 600 0.11 1.67 -2.67
N THR A 601 -0.92 1.83 -3.50
CA THR A 601 -1.81 3.00 -3.48
C THR A 601 -3.24 2.57 -3.76
N MET A 602 -4.19 3.08 -2.97
CA MET A 602 -5.63 2.98 -3.22
C MET A 602 -6.23 4.38 -3.34
N VAL A 603 -7.03 4.55 -4.38
CA VAL A 603 -7.78 5.77 -4.68
C VAL A 603 -9.26 5.43 -4.65
N VAL A 604 -10.06 6.22 -3.93
CA VAL A 604 -11.52 6.08 -3.86
C VAL A 604 -12.12 7.47 -3.98
N ALA A 605 -13.11 7.62 -4.87
CA ALA A 605 -13.76 8.91 -5.14
C ALA A 605 -12.75 10.05 -5.42
N GLY A 606 -11.68 9.72 -6.16
CA GLY A 606 -10.63 10.67 -6.54
C GLY A 606 -9.63 11.06 -5.45
N ARG A 607 -9.70 10.46 -4.25
CA ARG A 607 -8.79 10.72 -3.13
C ARG A 607 -7.96 9.48 -2.82
N ILE A 608 -6.68 9.67 -2.52
CA ILE A 608 -5.84 8.60 -1.96
C ILE A 608 -6.35 8.32 -0.54
N VAL A 609 -6.63 7.05 -0.24
CA VAL A 609 -7.20 6.63 1.05
C VAL A 609 -6.20 5.88 1.93
N ASN A 610 -4.95 5.75 1.50
CA ASN A 610 -3.86 5.13 2.24
C ASN A 610 -2.65 6.08 2.30
N MET A 611 -1.55 5.69 2.94
CA MET A 611 -0.35 6.53 3.04
C MET A 611 0.80 5.92 2.22
N PRO A 612 1.03 6.39 0.96
CA PRO A 612 2.12 5.91 0.12
C PRO A 612 3.47 6.01 0.84
N SER A 613 4.30 4.97 0.72
CA SER A 613 5.53 4.84 1.54
C SER A 613 6.76 5.54 0.98
N ASP A 614 6.73 5.91 -0.31
CA ASP A 614 7.87 6.59 -0.92
C ASP A 614 7.98 8.01 -0.41
N GLU A 615 9.22 8.49 -0.27
CA GLU A 615 9.48 9.78 0.34
C GLU A 615 8.95 10.96 -0.50
N ALA A 616 8.71 10.75 -1.80
CA ALA A 616 8.07 11.69 -2.72
C ALA A 616 6.54 11.51 -2.86
N GLY A 617 5.93 10.64 -2.05
CA GLY A 617 4.50 10.32 -2.09
C GLY A 617 4.17 9.21 -3.09
N GLU A 618 3.04 9.36 -3.79
CA GLU A 618 2.55 8.34 -4.73
C GLU A 618 3.53 8.05 -5.89
N ARG A 619 3.96 6.79 -5.99
CA ARG A 619 4.83 6.29 -7.05
C ARG A 619 4.06 6.11 -8.37
N PRO A 620 4.61 6.56 -9.51
CA PRO A 620 4.12 6.17 -10.83
C PRO A 620 4.29 4.67 -11.09
N VAL A 621 3.23 4.00 -11.54
CA VAL A 621 3.16 2.55 -11.81
C VAL A 621 2.83 2.27 -13.28
N ALA A 622 3.18 1.08 -13.77
CA ALA A 622 2.91 0.67 -15.15
C ALA A 622 1.43 0.33 -15.41
N SER A 623 0.74 -0.17 -14.39
CA SER A 623 -0.66 -0.56 -14.46
C SER A 623 -1.38 -0.35 -13.13
N ALA A 624 -2.70 -0.21 -13.21
CA ALA A 624 -3.61 -0.12 -12.08
C ALA A 624 -4.80 -1.06 -12.28
N LEU A 625 -5.39 -1.55 -11.20
CA LEU A 625 -6.72 -2.15 -11.23
C LEU A 625 -7.75 -1.07 -10.97
N VAL A 626 -8.66 -0.85 -11.92
CA VAL A 626 -9.68 0.19 -11.84
C VAL A 626 -11.06 -0.43 -11.64
N VAL A 627 -11.86 0.19 -10.77
CA VAL A 627 -13.27 -0.13 -10.54
C VAL A 627 -14.11 0.94 -11.23
N LEU A 628 -14.79 0.53 -12.29
CA LEU A 628 -15.58 1.41 -13.15
C LEU A 628 -17.07 1.32 -12.78
N PRO A 629 -17.82 2.42 -12.98
CA PRO A 629 -19.27 2.37 -12.83
C PRO A 629 -19.90 1.40 -13.85
N PRO A 630 -21.18 1.01 -13.63
CA PRO A 630 -21.93 0.25 -14.60
C PRO A 630 -21.94 0.95 -15.96
N GLN A 631 -21.91 0.19 -17.05
CA GLN A 631 -22.04 0.76 -18.39
C GLN A 631 -23.39 1.47 -18.50
N SER A 632 -23.39 2.78 -18.76
CA SER A 632 -24.55 3.46 -19.31
C SER A 632 -24.89 2.82 -20.65
N GLY A 633 -26.13 2.35 -20.80
CA GLY A 633 -26.56 1.55 -21.96
C GLY A 633 -26.22 2.22 -23.29
N GLY A 634 -25.26 1.65 -24.02
CA GLY A 634 -24.79 2.14 -25.31
C GLY A 634 -23.38 1.63 -25.67
N ASP A 635 -22.45 1.66 -24.73
CA ASP A 635 -21.06 1.23 -24.97
C ASP A 635 -20.86 -0.23 -24.56
N ARG A 636 -21.33 -1.17 -25.39
CA ARG A 636 -20.73 -2.52 -25.36
C ARG A 636 -19.24 -2.34 -25.60
N TYR A 637 -18.38 -3.12 -24.91
CA TYR A 637 -17.02 -3.34 -25.44
C TYR A 637 -17.18 -3.56 -26.94
N PRO A 638 -16.42 -2.87 -27.82
CA PRO A 638 -16.42 -3.24 -29.22
C PRO A 638 -16.18 -4.74 -29.21
N SER A 639 -17.19 -5.50 -29.67
CA SER A 639 -17.15 -6.95 -29.56
C SER A 639 -15.78 -7.39 -30.07
N ALA A 640 -15.12 -8.37 -29.44
CA ALA A 640 -13.78 -8.79 -29.87
C ALA A 640 -13.74 -9.09 -31.39
N ARG A 641 -14.90 -9.36 -32.02
CA ARG A 641 -15.11 -9.39 -33.48
C ARG A 641 -14.69 -8.13 -34.26
N ASN A 642 -14.92 -6.92 -33.76
CA ASN A 642 -14.66 -5.67 -34.49
C ASN A 642 -13.18 -5.25 -34.46
N LEU A 643 -12.39 -5.73 -33.50
CA LEU A 643 -10.93 -5.55 -33.46
C LEU A 643 -10.18 -6.68 -34.21
N ARG A 644 -10.78 -7.86 -34.33
CA ARG A 644 -10.19 -9.05 -34.99
C ARG A 644 -10.05 -8.95 -36.51
N ALA A 645 -10.85 -8.10 -37.17
CA ALA A 645 -10.95 -8.09 -38.63
C ALA A 645 -9.98 -7.14 -39.33
N SER A 646 -9.38 -6.16 -38.62
CA SER A 646 -8.57 -5.11 -39.25
C SER A 646 -7.06 -5.22 -39.03
N SER A 647 -6.57 -6.10 -38.14
CA SER A 647 -5.13 -6.16 -37.76
C SER A 647 -4.41 -7.46 -38.10
N GLY A 648 -5.09 -8.48 -38.65
CA GLY A 648 -4.49 -9.80 -38.94
C GLY A 648 -4.08 -10.62 -37.70
N VAL A 649 -4.30 -10.11 -36.49
CA VAL A 649 -4.07 -10.82 -35.23
C VAL A 649 -5.38 -11.45 -34.77
N SER A 650 -5.42 -12.78 -34.71
CA SER A 650 -6.58 -13.53 -34.25
C SER A 650 -6.37 -14.05 -32.83
N ILE A 651 -7.17 -13.58 -31.88
CA ILE A 651 -7.26 -14.17 -30.54
C ILE A 651 -8.32 -15.26 -30.61
N SER A 652 -7.95 -16.52 -30.81
CA SER A 652 -8.95 -17.59 -30.94
C SER A 652 -9.55 -17.98 -29.58
N ARG A 653 -10.87 -18.22 -29.54
CA ARG A 653 -11.52 -19.01 -28.47
C ARG A 653 -11.44 -20.47 -28.90
N ALA A 654 -11.16 -21.39 -27.98
CA ALA A 654 -10.99 -22.80 -28.32
C ALA A 654 -12.28 -23.36 -28.98
N ARG A 655 -12.14 -24.03 -30.12
CA ARG A 655 -13.15 -24.99 -30.57
C ARG A 655 -12.76 -26.33 -29.96
N SER A 656 -13.65 -26.91 -29.17
CA SER A 656 -13.55 -28.32 -28.81
C SER A 656 -13.54 -29.15 -30.09
N GLY A 657 -12.50 -29.98 -30.25
CA GLY A 657 -12.39 -30.93 -31.33
C GLY A 657 -13.48 -32.00 -31.20
N GLY A 658 -14.62 -31.77 -31.84
CA GLY A 658 -15.64 -32.79 -32.05
C GLY A 658 -15.19 -33.76 -33.13
N ILE A 659 -14.97 -35.01 -32.74
CA ILE A 659 -14.74 -36.16 -33.62
C ILE A 659 -15.87 -36.22 -34.65
N SER A 660 -15.55 -36.11 -35.95
CA SER A 660 -16.51 -36.30 -37.03
C SER A 660 -16.87 -37.77 -37.16
N THR A 661 -18.04 -38.16 -36.64
CA THR A 661 -18.67 -39.43 -37.01
C THR A 661 -19.34 -39.24 -38.36
N VAL A 662 -18.82 -39.91 -39.38
CA VAL A 662 -19.45 -40.05 -40.69
C VAL A 662 -20.66 -40.97 -40.52
N ALA A 663 -21.87 -40.43 -40.60
CA ALA A 663 -23.09 -41.22 -40.72
C ALA A 663 -23.60 -41.12 -42.16
N THR A 664 -23.32 -42.16 -42.94
CA THR A 664 -23.96 -42.45 -44.21
C THR A 664 -25.22 -43.28 -43.95
N CYS A 665 -26.22 -43.07 -44.81
CA CYS A 665 -27.27 -44.01 -45.23
C CYS A 665 -28.73 -43.83 -44.73
N VAL A 666 -29.53 -43.45 -45.74
CA VAL A 666 -30.82 -44.04 -46.17
C VAL A 666 -32.08 -43.53 -45.48
N GLY A 667 -32.83 -42.72 -46.24
CA GLY A 667 -34.24 -42.51 -46.01
C GLY A 667 -35.08 -43.70 -46.49
N TYR A 668 -36.20 -43.92 -45.82
CA TYR A 668 -37.40 -44.52 -46.41
C TYR A 668 -38.65 -43.90 -45.78
N VAL A 669 -39.65 -43.78 -46.65
CA VAL A 669 -40.96 -43.14 -46.54
C VAL A 669 -41.94 -44.02 -45.73
N ALA A 670 -42.89 -43.40 -45.01
CA ALA A 670 -44.35 -43.60 -45.17
C ALA A 670 -45.17 -43.43 -43.86
N MET A 671 -46.22 -42.59 -43.98
CA MET A 671 -47.57 -42.67 -43.37
C MET A 671 -47.67 -42.64 -41.84
N THR A 672 -48.46 -41.79 -41.19
CA THR A 672 -49.75 -41.14 -41.50
C THR A 672 -49.84 -39.77 -40.86
#